data_AF-A0A661ZEU0-F1
#
_entry.id   AF-A0A661ZEU0-F1
#
_cell.length_a   1.000
_cell.length_b   1.000
_cell.length_c   1.000
_cell.angle_alpha   90.00
_cell.angle_beta   90.00
_cell.angle_gamma   90.00
#
_symmetry.space_group_name_H-M   'P 1'
#
loop_
_entity.id
_entity.type
_entity.pdbx_description
1 polymer ?
#
loop_
_entity_poly.entity_id
_entity_poly.type
_entity_poly.pdbx_seq_one_letter_code
_entity_poly.pdbx_strand_id
1 'polypeptide(L)'
;SNVDITNCRLDPIAMSLTSNPTFSNITFSANGSNGIRIIEGTLSSNATLVKRNIAGFTNIAYIIHNLNIASGATLTLEEGIIIKIVAESGFDGIHVHGGLNATGTSGDKIIFSSIKDDSAGGDTNNDGNSSVPGSSDWNGLVFYGESDDTQNKLIYSEIRYTGGGYTSYLGSNTTNGSVRVKDAYIDIDNTIFQQSSSTALGIFGSANPDITNCQMYNINYEPVYMAMFSNPVFSGNTTANIGRMAIGIQIETYSQTATIPQRNFAGFNNITYLFYGATINSGTTISIPEGTVFKSTSNYNFIVNGGLDINGTSGNPVIFTDFRDDDYGNPLDTEQNGSGSTPTTSGAYFTFNDVSDDASTINYTNFRYSTNVIRLNSASPSITNNTFYKVDYGVTNAGVCAPIIDNNVFDDLDFAPISISLVSFPASLTGNIISGTTRKGIRVQNETLTQDATLQKRPFGGISNIPYIFQNYTIGTGVTLTIDPGVICKFWNSGSMAVNNGLLAQGLATSGNRIVFTSITDDFYGGDTNADGDATASDYWRWYGITINAIAIDILTQFDNCIFRNTRSNYGAIRTINSSPTILNSSFTDNYRGVYATGASSPIINYCDFSNIIYEAVNNVHQTFTIDAEDCWWGDNSGPTHSGNPGGTGETVTDAVDYNPYGTSGAINPILGDVSLNSLVQAYDASLILQHVVGSITLNSTQQAVADVSGVAGITALDASYVLQYVVGLINYFPAALLNPMPAPVSDVELIVGNVDVDMEDEFTLPININNVSDLYSMDMVISYDPEIIEAIGVENLIEGMNVNFLIDNETGTVTIAFAGIESLEYAMDAANIIFKVNEGITGTTTPVTAKYFMGNETDLSWNVTDGTVTINGFATGFGDNRPESGQTQLTCYPNPFSNQLNINYNIAGDKQNVAIVVYDIYGQLVAEIANGQHD
;
A
#
# COMPACT_ATOMS: atom_id res chain seq x y z
N SER A 1 -43.00 69.94 -15.42
CA SER A 1 -43.72 69.72 -14.16
C SER A 1 -42.89 68.79 -13.29
N ASN A 2 -42.91 68.97 -11.98
CA ASN A 2 -42.38 67.96 -11.05
C ASN A 2 -43.37 66.79 -11.02
N VAL A 3 -42.87 65.56 -11.04
CA VAL A 3 -43.67 64.34 -10.97
C VAL A 3 -43.19 63.53 -9.78
N ASP A 4 -44.07 63.35 -8.80
CA ASP A 4 -43.78 62.58 -7.59
C ASP A 4 -44.49 61.22 -7.69
N ILE A 5 -43.72 60.13 -7.68
CA ILE A 5 -44.22 58.75 -7.72
C ILE A 5 -44.10 58.16 -6.32
N THR A 6 -45.25 57.92 -5.68
CA THR A 6 -45.29 57.56 -4.25
C THR A 6 -46.23 56.39 -3.97
N ASN A 7 -45.89 55.60 -2.93
CA ASN A 7 -46.73 54.49 -2.42
C ASN A 7 -47.07 53.42 -3.47
N CYS A 8 -46.21 53.22 -4.48
CA CYS A 8 -46.33 52.11 -5.41
C CYS A 8 -46.04 50.80 -4.68
N ARG A 9 -46.96 49.82 -4.78
CA ARG A 9 -46.76 48.49 -4.16
C ARG A 9 -45.52 47.76 -4.68
N LEU A 10 -45.24 47.91 -5.97
CA LEU A 10 -44.10 47.32 -6.68
C LEU A 10 -43.22 48.46 -7.20
N ASP A 11 -42.94 48.44 -8.50
CA ASP A 11 -41.99 49.35 -9.13
C ASP A 11 -42.60 50.70 -9.48
N PRO A 12 -41.85 51.81 -9.26
CA PRO A 12 -42.31 53.16 -9.60
C PRO A 12 -42.37 53.40 -11.10
N ILE A 13 -41.54 52.68 -11.88
CA ILE A 13 -41.50 52.74 -13.34
C ILE A 13 -41.40 51.32 -13.87
N ALA A 14 -42.27 50.98 -14.82
CA ALA A 14 -42.15 49.77 -15.64
C ALA A 14 -42.15 50.16 -17.12
N MET A 15 -41.20 49.65 -17.90
CA MET A 15 -41.04 50.00 -19.31
C MET A 15 -40.70 48.79 -20.18
N SER A 16 -41.03 48.91 -21.46
CA SER A 16 -40.58 47.97 -22.49
C SER A 16 -39.11 48.21 -22.83
N LEU A 17 -38.34 47.15 -23.05
CA LEU A 17 -36.98 47.19 -23.61
C LEU A 17 -36.91 47.95 -24.95
N THR A 18 -37.99 47.93 -25.73
CA THR A 18 -38.07 48.63 -27.03
C THR A 18 -38.48 50.11 -26.91
N SER A 19 -38.76 50.57 -25.69
CA SER A 19 -39.15 51.96 -25.43
C SER A 19 -37.97 52.80 -24.94
N ASN A 20 -37.92 54.07 -25.33
CA ASN A 20 -36.88 55.01 -24.89
C ASN A 20 -37.48 56.33 -24.36
N PRO A 21 -38.17 56.31 -23.21
CA PRO A 21 -38.79 57.50 -22.63
C PRO A 21 -37.73 58.50 -22.12
N THR A 22 -38.08 59.79 -22.11
CA THR A 22 -37.30 60.84 -21.44
C THR A 22 -37.87 61.13 -20.06
N PHE A 23 -37.02 61.16 -19.03
CA PHE A 23 -37.42 61.46 -17.65
C PHE A 23 -36.92 62.84 -17.23
N SER A 24 -37.79 63.65 -16.63
CA SER A 24 -37.42 64.98 -16.13
C SER A 24 -38.19 65.31 -14.86
N ASN A 25 -37.50 65.79 -13.83
CA ASN A 25 -38.09 66.20 -12.54
C ASN A 25 -38.93 65.11 -11.86
N ILE A 26 -38.44 63.86 -11.88
CA ILE A 26 -39.07 62.72 -11.18
C ILE A 26 -38.53 62.62 -9.75
N THR A 27 -39.38 62.29 -8.77
CA THR A 27 -38.97 61.86 -7.43
C THR A 27 -39.67 60.55 -7.04
N PHE A 28 -38.99 59.72 -6.23
CA PHE A 28 -39.54 58.48 -5.67
C PHE A 28 -39.68 58.60 -4.15
N SER A 29 -40.77 58.06 -3.59
CA SER A 29 -40.89 57.90 -2.14
C SER A 29 -41.84 56.75 -1.77
N ALA A 30 -41.47 55.95 -0.76
CA ALA A 30 -42.31 54.86 -0.24
C ALA A 30 -42.81 53.87 -1.32
N ASN A 31 -41.98 53.55 -2.32
CA ASN A 31 -42.30 52.56 -3.36
C ASN A 31 -41.74 51.19 -2.99
N GLY A 32 -42.21 50.13 -3.64
CA GLY A 32 -41.71 48.76 -3.42
C GLY A 32 -40.35 48.48 -4.04
N SER A 33 -39.85 49.35 -4.91
CA SER A 33 -38.49 49.31 -5.45
C SER A 33 -38.02 50.73 -5.83
N ASN A 34 -36.71 50.89 -6.02
CA ASN A 34 -36.05 52.10 -6.51
C ASN A 34 -35.46 51.92 -7.91
N GLY A 35 -35.91 50.92 -8.67
CA GLY A 35 -35.41 50.60 -10.02
C GLY A 35 -36.43 50.85 -11.13
N ILE A 36 -36.00 50.59 -12.37
CA ILE A 36 -36.87 50.55 -13.55
C ILE A 36 -37.16 49.10 -13.88
N ARG A 37 -38.40 48.67 -13.74
CA ARG A 37 -38.80 47.32 -14.16
C ARG A 37 -38.87 47.18 -15.67
N ILE A 38 -38.28 46.10 -16.17
CA ILE A 38 -38.50 45.60 -17.53
C ILE A 38 -39.74 44.71 -17.54
N ILE A 39 -40.67 44.98 -18.46
CA ILE A 39 -41.94 44.23 -18.55
C ILE A 39 -41.84 42.98 -19.42
N GLU A 40 -40.84 42.90 -20.31
CA GLU A 40 -40.64 41.75 -21.18
C GLU A 40 -40.25 40.51 -20.37
N GLY A 41 -41.03 39.43 -20.52
CA GLY A 41 -40.54 38.06 -20.33
C GLY A 41 -39.88 37.49 -21.59
N THR A 42 -40.14 38.09 -22.75
CA THR A 42 -39.54 37.73 -24.04
C THR A 42 -39.33 38.98 -24.90
N LEU A 43 -38.09 39.23 -25.30
CA LEU A 43 -37.72 40.26 -26.27
C LEU A 43 -37.81 39.68 -27.68
N SER A 44 -38.68 40.24 -28.52
CA SER A 44 -38.95 39.73 -29.89
C SER A 44 -38.35 40.59 -31.01
N SER A 45 -37.69 41.69 -30.68
CA SER A 45 -36.99 42.55 -31.65
C SER A 45 -35.81 43.25 -30.98
N ASN A 46 -34.91 43.84 -31.75
CA ASN A 46 -33.73 44.50 -31.20
C ASN A 46 -34.10 45.62 -30.21
N ALA A 47 -33.32 45.72 -29.13
CA ALA A 47 -33.48 46.74 -28.10
C ALA A 47 -32.12 47.19 -27.57
N THR A 48 -32.09 48.43 -27.05
CA THR A 48 -30.88 49.03 -26.46
C THR A 48 -31.23 49.66 -25.11
N LEU A 49 -30.50 49.28 -24.07
CA LEU A 49 -30.58 49.93 -22.76
C LEU A 49 -29.45 50.91 -22.57
N VAL A 50 -29.79 52.09 -22.05
CA VAL A 50 -28.90 53.24 -21.83
C VAL A 50 -28.88 53.63 -20.35
N LYS A 51 -27.80 54.24 -19.86
CA LYS A 51 -27.76 54.74 -18.47
C LYS A 51 -28.85 55.78 -18.24
N ARG A 52 -29.47 55.78 -17.05
CA ARG A 52 -30.52 56.74 -16.71
C ARG A 52 -30.31 57.34 -15.33
N ASN A 53 -30.44 58.66 -15.24
CA ASN A 53 -30.45 59.37 -13.96
C ASN A 53 -31.89 59.76 -13.64
N ILE A 54 -32.50 59.12 -12.65
CA ILE A 54 -33.92 59.30 -12.31
C ILE A 54 -34.06 59.37 -10.79
N ALA A 55 -34.93 60.26 -10.30
CA ALA A 55 -35.30 60.32 -8.88
C ALA A 55 -34.12 60.44 -7.89
N GLY A 56 -33.03 61.08 -8.31
CA GLY A 56 -31.82 61.25 -7.50
C GLY A 56 -30.82 60.09 -7.59
N PHE A 57 -31.19 58.98 -8.23
CA PHE A 57 -30.28 57.87 -8.52
C PHE A 57 -29.47 58.17 -9.77
N THR A 58 -28.15 58.11 -9.65
CA THR A 58 -27.23 58.17 -10.79
C THR A 58 -27.09 56.77 -11.36
N ASN A 59 -27.40 56.59 -12.64
CA ASN A 59 -27.44 55.28 -13.30
C ASN A 59 -28.31 54.24 -12.55
N ILE A 60 -29.60 54.57 -12.46
CA ILE A 60 -30.62 53.71 -11.84
C ILE A 60 -30.62 52.31 -12.46
N ALA A 61 -30.76 51.28 -11.62
CA ALA A 61 -30.76 49.89 -12.05
C ALA A 61 -32.04 49.49 -12.81
N TYR A 62 -31.90 48.56 -13.75
CA TYR A 62 -33.01 47.89 -14.42
C TYR A 62 -33.34 46.57 -13.72
N ILE A 63 -34.61 46.38 -13.36
CA ILE A 63 -35.10 45.18 -12.68
C ILE A 63 -35.66 44.21 -13.73
N ILE A 64 -35.13 42.99 -13.75
CA ILE A 64 -35.56 41.89 -14.61
C ILE A 64 -36.00 40.72 -13.72
N HIS A 65 -37.05 40.00 -14.11
CA HIS A 65 -37.40 38.73 -13.47
C HIS A 65 -36.76 37.59 -14.27
N ASN A 66 -37.45 37.11 -15.30
CA ASN A 66 -36.92 36.18 -16.29
C ASN A 66 -37.02 36.83 -17.67
N LEU A 67 -35.95 36.76 -18.47
CA LEU A 67 -35.93 37.34 -19.81
C LEU A 67 -35.43 36.34 -20.84
N ASN A 68 -36.26 36.10 -21.86
CA ASN A 68 -35.87 35.37 -23.06
C ASN A 68 -35.57 36.36 -24.18
N ILE A 69 -34.36 36.36 -24.72
CA ILE A 69 -34.04 37.07 -25.97
C ILE A 69 -34.33 36.09 -27.09
N ALA A 70 -35.44 36.30 -27.81
CA ALA A 70 -35.87 35.39 -28.86
C ALA A 70 -34.91 35.39 -30.05
N SER A 71 -34.92 34.30 -30.83
CA SER A 71 -34.15 34.21 -32.07
C SER A 71 -34.45 35.38 -33.01
N GLY A 72 -33.40 35.96 -33.59
CA GLY A 72 -33.47 37.16 -34.44
C GLY A 72 -33.58 38.50 -33.70
N ALA A 73 -33.70 38.50 -32.36
CA ALA A 73 -33.62 39.71 -31.54
C ALA A 73 -32.23 39.86 -30.90
N THR A 74 -31.78 41.10 -30.72
CA THR A 74 -30.55 41.42 -29.98
C THR A 74 -30.83 42.42 -28.86
N LEU A 75 -30.41 42.10 -27.64
CA LEU A 75 -30.35 43.08 -26.55
C LEU A 75 -28.95 43.67 -26.49
N THR A 76 -28.84 44.98 -26.70
CA THR A 76 -27.60 45.74 -26.51
C THR A 76 -27.66 46.48 -25.18
N LEU A 77 -26.65 46.31 -24.35
CA LEU A 77 -26.46 47.07 -23.12
C LEU A 77 -25.30 48.04 -23.34
N GLU A 78 -25.56 49.35 -23.23
CA GLU A 78 -24.49 50.34 -23.21
C GLU A 78 -23.58 50.15 -21.98
N GLU A 79 -22.39 50.76 -22.01
CA GLU A 79 -21.44 50.67 -20.90
C GLU A 79 -22.06 51.11 -19.57
N GLY A 80 -21.61 50.49 -18.47
CA GLY A 80 -22.03 50.81 -17.11
C GLY A 80 -23.47 50.45 -16.73
N ILE A 81 -24.26 49.80 -17.58
CA ILE A 81 -25.63 49.37 -17.24
C ILE A 81 -25.63 48.44 -16.02
N ILE A 82 -26.61 48.62 -15.12
CA ILE A 82 -26.83 47.76 -13.96
C ILE A 82 -28.15 47.01 -14.14
N ILE A 83 -28.06 45.68 -14.18
CA ILE A 83 -29.18 44.75 -14.26
C ILE A 83 -29.34 44.04 -12.92
N LYS A 84 -30.56 44.08 -12.37
CA LYS A 84 -30.95 43.48 -11.09
C LYS A 84 -31.98 42.40 -11.33
N ILE A 85 -31.68 41.18 -10.90
CA ILE A 85 -32.52 40.02 -11.16
C ILE A 85 -33.34 39.70 -9.90
N VAL A 86 -34.65 39.53 -10.10
CA VAL A 86 -35.59 39.04 -9.09
C VAL A 86 -35.96 37.61 -9.45
N ALA A 87 -35.46 36.64 -8.70
CA ALA A 87 -35.88 35.26 -8.86
C ALA A 87 -37.06 34.94 -7.94
N GLU A 88 -38.20 34.60 -8.53
CA GLU A 88 -39.36 34.06 -7.83
C GLU A 88 -39.24 32.54 -7.64
N SER A 89 -38.53 31.87 -8.54
CA SER A 89 -38.40 30.40 -8.58
C SER A 89 -36.97 29.87 -8.41
N GLY A 90 -35.99 30.75 -8.19
CA GLY A 90 -34.55 30.41 -8.18
C GLY A 90 -33.98 30.07 -9.57
N PHE A 91 -34.81 29.70 -10.54
CA PHE A 91 -34.43 29.40 -11.92
C PHE A 91 -34.41 30.62 -12.86
N ASP A 92 -34.86 31.77 -12.38
CA ASP A 92 -35.00 32.98 -13.19
C ASP A 92 -33.63 33.57 -13.55
N GLY A 93 -33.49 34.03 -14.80
CA GLY A 93 -32.26 34.57 -15.35
C GLY A 93 -32.46 35.17 -16.73
N ILE A 94 -31.40 35.17 -17.55
CA ILE A 94 -31.46 35.63 -18.95
C ILE A 94 -31.13 34.47 -19.87
N HIS A 95 -32.05 34.17 -20.77
CA HIS A 95 -31.98 33.10 -21.75
C HIS A 95 -31.82 33.71 -23.15
N VAL A 96 -30.70 33.40 -23.81
CA VAL A 96 -30.29 34.01 -25.07
C VAL A 96 -30.46 33.00 -26.20
N HIS A 97 -31.55 33.16 -26.95
CA HIS A 97 -31.82 32.45 -28.22
C HIS A 97 -31.54 33.36 -29.44
N GLY A 98 -31.42 34.66 -29.23
CA GLY A 98 -30.97 35.67 -30.19
C GLY A 98 -29.56 36.15 -29.84
N GLY A 99 -29.33 37.45 -29.67
CA GLY A 99 -28.03 38.02 -29.29
C GLY A 99 -28.06 38.82 -27.98
N LEU A 100 -26.99 38.72 -27.17
CA LEU A 100 -26.76 39.61 -26.03
C LEU A 100 -25.41 40.30 -26.16
N ASN A 101 -25.43 41.61 -26.43
CA ASN A 101 -24.23 42.42 -26.56
C ASN A 101 -24.07 43.32 -25.33
N ALA A 102 -23.24 42.88 -24.38
CA ALA A 102 -22.83 43.65 -23.20
C ALA A 102 -21.34 44.03 -23.33
N THR A 103 -21.10 45.22 -23.87
CA THR A 103 -19.74 45.76 -24.06
C THR A 103 -19.55 46.98 -23.15
N GLY A 104 -19.00 46.75 -21.96
CA GLY A 104 -18.63 47.80 -21.01
C GLY A 104 -17.21 48.32 -21.24
N THR A 105 -16.73 49.11 -20.27
CA THR A 105 -15.34 49.56 -20.20
C THR A 105 -14.76 49.35 -18.80
N SER A 106 -13.44 49.50 -18.63
CA SER A 106 -12.79 49.33 -17.32
C SER A 106 -13.30 50.29 -16.24
N GLY A 107 -13.77 51.48 -16.64
CA GLY A 107 -14.36 52.47 -15.75
C GLY A 107 -15.88 52.33 -15.57
N ASP A 108 -16.56 51.75 -16.56
CA ASP A 108 -18.01 51.60 -16.60
C ASP A 108 -18.39 50.15 -17.00
N LYS A 109 -18.21 49.23 -16.04
CA LYS A 109 -18.55 47.81 -16.22
C LYS A 109 -20.06 47.60 -16.23
N ILE A 110 -20.53 46.64 -17.04
CA ILE A 110 -21.92 46.20 -17.00
C ILE A 110 -22.09 45.19 -15.86
N ILE A 111 -23.04 45.41 -14.96
CA ILE A 111 -23.21 44.59 -13.75
C ILE A 111 -24.54 43.82 -13.82
N PHE A 112 -24.47 42.50 -13.68
CA PHE A 112 -25.61 41.60 -13.47
C PHE A 112 -25.57 41.08 -12.03
N SER A 113 -26.60 41.38 -11.24
CA SER A 113 -26.61 41.05 -9.81
C SER A 113 -28.01 40.78 -9.26
N SER A 114 -28.08 40.27 -8.02
CA SER A 114 -29.32 40.12 -7.26
C SER A 114 -29.96 41.48 -6.98
N ILE A 115 -31.30 41.55 -6.96
CA ILE A 115 -32.02 42.76 -6.53
C ILE A 115 -31.64 43.20 -5.11
N LYS A 116 -31.19 42.27 -4.25
CA LYS A 116 -30.78 42.51 -2.86
C LYS A 116 -29.37 43.11 -2.72
N ASP A 117 -28.63 43.24 -3.82
CA ASP A 117 -27.24 43.72 -3.78
C ASP A 117 -27.17 45.26 -3.79
N ASP A 118 -27.08 45.87 -2.61
CA ASP A 118 -27.01 47.33 -2.50
C ASP A 118 -25.70 47.93 -3.03
N SER A 119 -24.65 47.12 -3.22
CA SER A 119 -23.33 47.60 -3.63
C SER A 119 -23.27 48.04 -5.11
N ALA A 120 -24.25 47.64 -5.92
CA ALA A 120 -24.36 48.02 -7.33
C ALA A 120 -25.70 48.71 -7.60
N GLY A 121 -25.69 50.01 -7.88
CA GLY A 121 -26.89 50.77 -8.21
C GLY A 121 -27.74 51.21 -7.01
N GLY A 122 -27.29 50.93 -5.78
CA GLY A 122 -27.99 51.26 -4.53
C GLY A 122 -29.09 50.25 -4.17
N ASP A 123 -29.79 50.54 -3.07
CA ASP A 123 -30.91 49.76 -2.52
C ASP A 123 -32.10 49.73 -3.49
N THR A 124 -32.09 48.74 -4.39
CA THR A 124 -33.02 48.63 -5.51
C THR A 124 -34.37 48.05 -5.07
N ASN A 125 -34.38 47.14 -4.11
CA ASN A 125 -35.58 46.58 -3.47
C ASN A 125 -36.17 47.49 -2.38
N ASN A 126 -35.54 48.62 -2.07
CA ASN A 126 -36.00 49.64 -1.13
C ASN A 126 -36.30 49.08 0.27
N ASP A 127 -35.48 48.12 0.74
CA ASP A 127 -35.63 47.50 2.07
C ASP A 127 -34.54 47.90 3.08
N GLY A 128 -33.73 48.90 2.71
CA GLY A 128 -32.52 49.27 3.43
C GLY A 128 -31.52 48.13 3.39
N ASN A 129 -30.88 47.85 4.52
CA ASN A 129 -29.96 46.72 4.65
C ASN A 129 -30.67 45.46 5.19
N SER A 130 -32.00 45.32 5.01
CA SER A 130 -32.76 44.20 5.61
C SER A 130 -32.42 42.88 4.94
N SER A 131 -32.23 42.89 3.63
CA SER A 131 -31.83 41.74 2.85
C SER A 131 -30.32 41.76 2.58
N VAL A 132 -29.73 40.57 2.44
CA VAL A 132 -28.33 40.40 2.05
C VAL A 132 -28.32 39.49 0.83
N PRO A 133 -27.57 39.81 -0.23
CA PRO A 133 -27.55 38.99 -1.43
C PRO A 133 -26.88 37.64 -1.13
N GLY A 134 -27.56 36.55 -1.49
CA GLY A 134 -27.07 35.18 -1.35
C GLY A 134 -26.42 34.69 -2.64
N SER A 135 -25.44 33.79 -2.55
CA SER A 135 -24.71 33.26 -3.71
C SER A 135 -25.56 32.40 -4.67
N SER A 136 -26.84 32.15 -4.35
CA SER A 136 -27.80 31.40 -5.15
C SER A 136 -29.07 32.20 -5.46
N ASP A 137 -29.00 33.54 -5.41
CA ASP A 137 -30.19 34.41 -5.50
C ASP A 137 -30.87 34.36 -6.87
N TRP A 138 -30.14 34.07 -7.95
CA TRP A 138 -30.69 33.90 -9.30
C TRP A 138 -29.87 32.88 -10.10
N ASN A 139 -30.38 32.46 -11.26
CA ASN A 139 -29.84 31.30 -11.97
C ASN A 139 -28.56 31.60 -12.77
N GLY A 140 -28.51 32.71 -13.50
CA GLY A 140 -27.40 33.07 -14.37
C GLY A 140 -27.83 33.41 -15.80
N LEU A 141 -26.85 33.50 -16.70
CA LEU A 141 -27.05 33.73 -18.14
C LEU A 141 -26.90 32.42 -18.91
N VAL A 142 -27.74 32.18 -19.92
CA VAL A 142 -27.70 30.96 -20.74
C VAL A 142 -27.75 31.32 -22.21
N PHE A 143 -26.71 30.95 -22.95
CA PHE A 143 -26.62 31.06 -24.40
C PHE A 143 -26.90 29.69 -25.02
N TYR A 144 -27.90 29.64 -25.90
CA TYR A 144 -28.32 28.42 -26.59
C TYR A 144 -27.74 28.37 -28.01
N GLY A 145 -27.70 27.17 -28.61
CA GLY A 145 -27.00 26.93 -29.87
C GLY A 145 -27.58 27.66 -31.09
N GLU A 146 -28.81 28.15 -30.97
CA GLU A 146 -29.45 29.02 -31.97
C GLU A 146 -29.17 30.52 -31.80
N SER A 147 -28.41 30.91 -30.77
CA SER A 147 -28.05 32.31 -30.52
C SER A 147 -27.16 32.89 -31.63
N ASP A 148 -27.18 34.22 -31.77
CA ASP A 148 -26.36 34.94 -32.74
C ASP A 148 -24.96 35.16 -32.17
N ASP A 149 -24.07 34.22 -32.49
CA ASP A 149 -22.65 34.21 -32.12
C ASP A 149 -21.94 35.55 -32.36
N THR A 150 -22.34 36.32 -33.38
CA THR A 150 -21.70 37.61 -33.70
C THR A 150 -22.07 38.73 -32.73
N GLN A 151 -23.20 38.55 -32.03
CA GLN A 151 -23.74 39.52 -31.07
C GLN A 151 -23.48 39.13 -29.62
N ASN A 152 -23.16 37.87 -29.34
CA ASN A 152 -22.89 37.37 -27.99
C ASN A 152 -21.56 37.93 -27.46
N LYS A 153 -21.65 38.89 -26.54
CA LYS A 153 -20.49 39.57 -25.93
C LYS A 153 -20.72 39.84 -24.46
N LEU A 154 -19.72 39.49 -23.64
CA LEU A 154 -19.59 39.88 -22.24
C LEU A 154 -18.19 40.48 -22.05
N ILE A 155 -18.06 41.77 -22.37
CA ILE A 155 -16.79 42.49 -22.32
C ILE A 155 -16.87 43.53 -21.21
N TYR A 156 -15.88 43.55 -20.29
CA TYR A 156 -15.91 44.40 -19.09
C TYR A 156 -17.24 44.28 -18.34
N SER A 157 -17.69 43.04 -18.11
CA SER A 157 -18.91 42.75 -17.37
C SER A 157 -18.62 42.19 -15.98
N GLU A 158 -19.63 42.15 -15.13
CA GLU A 158 -19.55 41.58 -13.79
C GLU A 158 -20.82 40.80 -13.47
N ILE A 159 -20.67 39.53 -13.11
CA ILE A 159 -21.75 38.59 -12.82
C ILE A 159 -21.63 38.16 -11.36
N ARG A 160 -22.68 38.44 -10.56
CA ARG A 160 -22.67 38.23 -9.11
C ARG A 160 -23.86 37.39 -8.63
N TYR A 161 -23.68 36.65 -7.54
CA TYR A 161 -24.78 36.05 -6.75
C TYR A 161 -25.62 35.00 -7.52
N THR A 162 -24.97 34.27 -8.42
CA THR A 162 -25.61 33.27 -9.31
C THR A 162 -25.48 31.84 -8.81
N GLY A 163 -26.42 30.98 -9.20
CA GLY A 163 -26.39 29.53 -8.94
C GLY A 163 -27.68 29.03 -8.27
N GLY A 164 -28.75 29.82 -8.36
CA GLY A 164 -30.10 29.45 -7.91
C GLY A 164 -30.75 28.35 -8.75
N GLY A 165 -31.78 27.72 -8.17
CA GLY A 165 -32.67 26.76 -8.84
C GLY A 165 -32.25 25.29 -8.72
N TYR A 166 -30.96 24.97 -8.63
CA TYR A 166 -30.51 23.56 -8.62
C TYR A 166 -29.99 23.13 -7.25
N THR A 167 -30.61 22.09 -6.68
CA THR A 167 -30.26 21.54 -5.34
C THR A 167 -29.22 20.43 -5.39
N SER A 168 -28.88 19.92 -6.58
CA SER A 168 -27.84 18.91 -6.76
C SER A 168 -26.88 19.31 -7.88
N TYR A 169 -25.61 19.44 -7.53
CA TYR A 169 -24.51 19.80 -8.42
C TYR A 169 -24.29 18.79 -9.58
N LEU A 170 -24.83 17.56 -9.46
CA LEU A 170 -24.53 16.41 -10.33
C LEU A 170 -25.77 15.75 -10.97
N GLY A 171 -26.96 16.38 -10.86
CA GLY A 171 -28.24 15.76 -11.25
C GLY A 171 -28.73 16.04 -12.68
N SER A 172 -28.19 17.04 -13.39
CA SER A 172 -28.62 17.37 -14.76
C SER A 172 -27.51 17.95 -15.62
N ASN A 173 -27.44 17.44 -16.85
CA ASN A 173 -26.27 17.37 -17.71
C ASN A 173 -25.84 18.70 -18.36
N THR A 174 -26.38 19.87 -17.96
CA THR A 174 -26.02 21.18 -18.56
C THR A 174 -26.40 22.39 -17.67
N THR A 175 -26.40 22.24 -16.35
CA THR A 175 -27.00 23.24 -15.43
C THR A 175 -26.01 24.01 -14.57
N ASN A 176 -24.74 23.63 -14.53
CA ASN A 176 -23.71 24.34 -13.75
C ASN A 176 -23.18 25.56 -14.52
N GLY A 177 -22.98 26.69 -13.82
CA GLY A 177 -22.38 27.91 -14.40
C GLY A 177 -23.18 29.19 -14.17
N SER A 178 -22.54 30.26 -13.70
CA SER A 178 -23.06 31.63 -13.75
C SER A 178 -23.39 32.08 -15.17
N VAL A 179 -22.53 31.69 -16.13
CA VAL A 179 -22.77 31.80 -17.56
C VAL A 179 -22.64 30.41 -18.19
N ARG A 180 -23.68 30.01 -18.91
CA ARG A 180 -23.76 28.71 -19.60
C ARG A 180 -23.79 28.93 -21.10
N VAL A 181 -22.91 28.24 -21.80
CA VAL A 181 -22.80 28.27 -23.27
C VAL A 181 -23.10 26.87 -23.78
N LYS A 182 -24.15 26.71 -24.57
CA LYS A 182 -24.63 25.43 -25.09
C LYS A 182 -24.60 25.47 -26.61
N ASP A 183 -23.67 24.74 -27.22
CA ASP A 183 -23.54 24.66 -28.69
C ASP A 183 -23.44 26.03 -29.39
N ALA A 184 -22.88 27.03 -28.70
CA ALA A 184 -22.81 28.42 -29.16
C ALA A 184 -21.41 29.02 -28.96
N TYR A 185 -21.17 30.18 -29.57
CA TYR A 185 -19.99 31.00 -29.37
C TYR A 185 -20.33 32.30 -28.62
N ILE A 186 -19.40 32.74 -27.78
CA ILE A 186 -19.45 34.03 -27.09
C ILE A 186 -18.04 34.54 -26.83
N ASP A 187 -17.86 35.86 -26.97
CA ASP A 187 -16.66 36.57 -26.55
C ASP A 187 -16.81 37.08 -25.11
N ILE A 188 -16.04 36.50 -24.20
CA ILE A 188 -16.00 36.86 -22.77
C ILE A 188 -14.60 37.41 -22.47
N ASP A 189 -14.50 38.73 -22.36
CA ASP A 189 -13.22 39.41 -22.13
C ASP A 189 -13.30 40.40 -20.95
N ASN A 190 -12.26 40.43 -20.12
CA ASN A 190 -12.17 41.34 -18.97
C ASN A 190 -13.39 41.28 -18.01
N THR A 191 -14.02 40.10 -17.93
CA THR A 191 -15.26 39.90 -17.17
C THR A 191 -14.99 39.26 -15.80
N ILE A 192 -15.75 39.70 -14.81
CA ILE A 192 -15.65 39.21 -13.42
C ILE A 192 -16.82 38.29 -13.09
N PHE A 193 -16.51 37.10 -12.59
CA PHE A 193 -17.46 36.16 -12.02
C PHE A 193 -17.22 36.07 -10.52
N GLN A 194 -18.24 36.34 -9.70
CA GLN A 194 -18.07 36.24 -8.26
C GLN A 194 -19.32 35.87 -7.47
N GLN A 195 -19.10 35.37 -6.24
CA GLN A 195 -20.17 35.04 -5.29
C GLN A 195 -21.15 34.02 -5.86
N SER A 196 -20.65 32.93 -6.45
CA SER A 196 -21.52 31.90 -7.05
C SER A 196 -21.60 30.66 -6.19
N SER A 197 -22.81 30.16 -5.99
CA SER A 197 -23.06 28.85 -5.37
C SER A 197 -22.80 27.67 -6.31
N SER A 198 -22.46 27.92 -7.58
CA SER A 198 -22.18 26.93 -8.63
C SER A 198 -20.74 27.12 -9.18
N THR A 199 -20.49 26.72 -10.42
CA THR A 199 -19.28 27.10 -11.17
C THR A 199 -19.43 28.49 -11.79
N ALA A 200 -18.33 29.14 -12.19
CA ALA A 200 -18.41 30.41 -12.92
C ALA A 200 -18.89 30.17 -14.36
N LEU A 201 -18.35 29.17 -15.05
CA LEU A 201 -18.69 28.84 -16.43
C LEU A 201 -19.18 27.41 -16.59
N GLY A 202 -20.18 27.25 -17.46
CA GLY A 202 -20.67 25.97 -17.97
C GLY A 202 -20.55 25.93 -19.50
N ILE A 203 -19.77 25.00 -20.06
CA ILE A 203 -19.50 24.95 -21.51
C ILE A 203 -19.92 23.59 -22.05
N PHE A 204 -20.97 23.54 -22.86
CA PHE A 204 -21.68 22.31 -23.16
C PHE A 204 -21.78 22.03 -24.66
N GLY A 205 -21.76 20.75 -25.00
CA GLY A 205 -21.84 20.28 -26.38
C GLY A 205 -20.64 20.75 -27.20
N SER A 206 -20.92 21.33 -28.36
CA SER A 206 -19.96 21.84 -29.32
C SER A 206 -19.50 23.29 -29.07
N ALA A 207 -19.87 23.87 -27.91
CA ALA A 207 -19.52 25.25 -27.57
C ALA A 207 -18.01 25.52 -27.61
N ASN A 208 -17.64 26.73 -28.04
CA ASN A 208 -16.25 27.14 -28.26
C ASN A 208 -16.01 28.63 -27.89
N PRO A 209 -16.38 29.07 -26.67
CA PRO A 209 -16.26 30.48 -26.28
C PRO A 209 -14.80 30.95 -26.15
N ASP A 210 -14.58 32.24 -26.40
CA ASP A 210 -13.34 32.93 -26.08
C ASP A 210 -13.44 33.49 -24.67
N ILE A 211 -12.57 33.04 -23.76
CA ILE A 211 -12.58 33.39 -22.34
C ILE A 211 -11.22 33.97 -22.00
N THR A 212 -11.14 35.31 -22.03
CA THR A 212 -9.89 36.03 -21.92
C THR A 212 -9.92 37.09 -20.80
N ASN A 213 -8.79 37.24 -20.10
CA ASN A 213 -8.59 38.25 -19.06
C ASN A 213 -9.68 38.26 -17.96
N CYS A 214 -10.36 37.13 -17.75
CA CYS A 214 -11.47 37.04 -16.80
C CYS A 214 -10.95 36.79 -15.38
N GLN A 215 -11.72 37.26 -14.39
CA GLN A 215 -11.45 37.01 -12.97
C GLN A 215 -12.58 36.19 -12.38
N MET A 216 -12.26 35.10 -11.69
CA MET A 216 -13.25 34.24 -11.04
C MET A 216 -12.91 34.12 -9.56
N TYR A 217 -13.78 34.56 -8.67
CA TYR A 217 -13.50 34.46 -7.23
C TYR A 217 -14.71 34.29 -6.33
N ASN A 218 -14.54 33.57 -5.22
CA ASN A 218 -15.64 33.13 -4.35
C ASN A 218 -16.66 32.26 -5.12
N ILE A 219 -16.15 31.16 -5.70
CA ILE A 219 -16.92 30.19 -6.47
C ILE A 219 -16.95 28.88 -5.67
N ASN A 220 -18.13 28.33 -5.41
CA ASN A 220 -18.28 27.16 -4.52
C ASN A 220 -17.72 25.84 -5.08
N TYR A 221 -17.62 25.71 -6.40
CA TYR A 221 -17.14 24.50 -7.08
C TYR A 221 -15.92 24.83 -7.97
N GLU A 222 -15.90 24.36 -9.21
CA GLU A 222 -14.83 24.59 -10.18
C GLU A 222 -15.04 25.94 -10.91
N PRO A 223 -13.98 26.58 -11.41
CA PRO A 223 -14.11 27.78 -12.23
C PRO A 223 -14.83 27.46 -13.55
N VAL A 224 -14.58 26.27 -14.12
CA VAL A 224 -15.16 25.82 -15.39
C VAL A 224 -15.66 24.39 -15.24
N TYR A 225 -16.90 24.15 -15.67
CA TYR A 225 -17.48 22.82 -15.88
C TYR A 225 -17.84 22.66 -17.36
N MET A 226 -17.35 21.62 -18.03
CA MET A 226 -17.43 21.54 -19.48
C MET A 226 -17.55 20.14 -20.08
N ALA A 227 -18.04 20.09 -21.32
CA ALA A 227 -17.89 18.96 -22.23
C ALA A 227 -16.41 18.71 -22.54
N MET A 228 -15.98 17.45 -22.47
CA MET A 228 -14.58 17.05 -22.69
C MET A 228 -14.04 17.52 -24.05
N PHE A 229 -14.88 17.51 -25.08
CA PHE A 229 -14.49 17.88 -26.45
C PHE A 229 -14.98 19.25 -26.91
N SER A 230 -15.52 20.06 -26.01
CA SER A 230 -15.69 21.49 -26.29
C SER A 230 -14.33 22.18 -26.38
N ASN A 231 -14.24 23.24 -27.20
CA ASN A 231 -12.96 23.86 -27.57
C ASN A 231 -12.92 25.36 -27.24
N PRO A 232 -13.02 25.76 -25.96
CA PRO A 232 -12.88 27.14 -25.55
C PRO A 232 -11.43 27.63 -25.65
N VAL A 233 -11.26 28.94 -25.83
CA VAL A 233 -9.97 29.62 -25.68
C VAL A 233 -9.84 30.13 -24.25
N PHE A 234 -8.74 29.79 -23.57
CA PHE A 234 -8.40 30.31 -22.25
C PHE A 234 -7.11 31.14 -22.32
N SER A 235 -7.17 32.42 -21.93
CA SER A 235 -5.96 33.28 -21.88
C SER A 235 -6.08 34.38 -20.83
N GLY A 236 -5.02 34.65 -20.07
CA GLY A 236 -4.98 35.76 -19.11
C GLY A 236 -5.97 35.67 -17.92
N ASN A 237 -6.66 34.55 -17.74
CA ASN A 237 -7.66 34.37 -16.68
C ASN A 237 -7.00 34.24 -15.31
N THR A 238 -7.70 34.65 -14.25
CA THR A 238 -7.24 34.56 -12.85
C THR A 238 -8.33 34.03 -11.94
N THR A 239 -7.92 33.31 -10.89
CA THR A 239 -8.82 32.67 -9.92
C THR A 239 -8.41 32.95 -8.49
N ALA A 240 -9.38 33.12 -7.57
CA ALA A 240 -9.12 33.22 -6.14
C ALA A 240 -10.30 32.70 -5.31
N ASN A 241 -10.04 31.97 -4.21
CA ASN A 241 -11.08 31.36 -3.37
C ASN A 241 -12.09 30.53 -4.18
N ILE A 242 -11.59 29.43 -4.73
CA ILE A 242 -12.34 28.50 -5.57
C ILE A 242 -12.48 27.20 -4.78
N GLY A 243 -13.71 26.69 -4.66
CA GLY A 243 -13.98 25.48 -3.87
C GLY A 243 -13.22 24.25 -4.39
N ARG A 244 -13.04 24.14 -5.71
CA ARG A 244 -12.19 23.11 -6.33
C ARG A 244 -11.42 23.66 -7.52
N MET A 245 -10.10 23.79 -7.39
CA MET A 245 -9.27 24.32 -8.46
C MET A 245 -8.90 23.22 -9.48
N ALA A 246 -9.82 22.98 -10.41
CA ALA A 246 -9.68 22.04 -11.53
C ALA A 246 -10.62 22.46 -12.68
N ILE A 247 -10.58 21.76 -13.82
CA ILE A 247 -11.70 21.82 -14.79
C ILE A 247 -12.61 20.61 -14.55
N GLY A 248 -13.88 20.86 -14.25
CA GLY A 248 -14.89 19.81 -14.12
C GLY A 248 -15.31 19.26 -15.49
N ILE A 249 -15.30 17.95 -15.66
CA ILE A 249 -15.68 17.28 -16.90
C ILE A 249 -17.07 16.68 -16.76
N GLN A 250 -17.99 17.11 -17.61
CA GLN A 250 -19.37 16.65 -17.55
C GLN A 250 -19.52 15.14 -17.81
N ILE A 251 -20.62 14.61 -17.28
CA ILE A 251 -21.04 13.24 -17.58
C ILE A 251 -21.60 13.19 -18.99
N GLU A 252 -20.95 12.45 -19.89
CA GLU A 252 -21.41 12.34 -21.27
C GLU A 252 -21.01 11.02 -21.94
N THR A 253 -21.54 10.82 -23.14
CA THR A 253 -21.23 9.69 -24.00
C THR A 253 -20.41 10.16 -25.20
N TYR A 254 -19.15 9.72 -25.27
CA TYR A 254 -18.26 10.02 -26.37
C TYR A 254 -18.61 9.16 -27.58
N SER A 255 -18.90 9.83 -28.70
CA SER A 255 -19.32 9.20 -29.97
C SER A 255 -18.38 9.54 -31.13
N GLN A 256 -17.21 10.11 -30.83
CA GLN A 256 -16.19 10.49 -31.80
C GLN A 256 -14.83 9.97 -31.35
N THR A 257 -14.08 9.37 -32.27
CA THR A 257 -12.68 9.01 -32.00
C THR A 257 -11.85 10.27 -31.86
N ALA A 258 -11.22 10.45 -30.71
CA ALA A 258 -10.51 11.69 -30.38
C ALA A 258 -9.49 11.48 -29.27
N THR A 259 -8.54 12.41 -29.19
CA THR A 259 -7.60 12.52 -28.06
C THR A 259 -8.14 13.53 -27.06
N ILE A 260 -8.11 13.19 -25.77
CA ILE A 260 -8.45 14.11 -24.69
C ILE A 260 -7.52 15.34 -24.77
N PRO A 261 -8.06 16.56 -24.95
CA PRO A 261 -7.24 17.76 -25.02
C PRO A 261 -6.74 18.15 -23.63
N GLN A 262 -5.44 18.46 -23.52
CA GLN A 262 -4.84 19.05 -22.32
C GLN A 262 -5.02 20.57 -22.35
N ARG A 263 -5.35 21.18 -21.20
CA ARG A 263 -5.73 22.60 -21.14
C ARG A 263 -4.91 23.36 -20.11
N ASN A 264 -4.58 24.60 -20.46
CA ASN A 264 -3.97 25.55 -19.52
C ASN A 264 -5.08 26.49 -19.02
N PHE A 265 -5.12 26.74 -17.72
CA PHE A 265 -6.11 27.62 -17.14
C PHE A 265 -5.57 28.32 -15.89
N ALA A 266 -5.77 29.63 -15.80
CA ALA A 266 -5.45 30.45 -14.63
C ALA A 266 -4.02 30.26 -14.05
N GLY A 267 -3.02 30.12 -14.92
CA GLY A 267 -1.62 29.93 -14.53
C GLY A 267 -1.18 28.48 -14.34
N PHE A 268 -2.11 27.52 -14.41
CA PHE A 268 -1.81 26.10 -14.35
C PHE A 268 -1.73 25.52 -15.76
N ASN A 269 -0.57 24.97 -16.11
CA ASN A 269 -0.38 24.25 -17.37
C ASN A 269 -0.87 22.81 -17.22
N ASN A 270 -1.59 22.27 -18.21
CA ASN A 270 -2.18 20.93 -18.13
C ASN A 270 -2.93 20.73 -16.80
N ILE A 271 -3.91 21.60 -16.56
CA ILE A 271 -4.67 21.65 -15.31
C ILE A 271 -5.42 20.32 -15.09
N THR A 272 -5.53 19.91 -13.82
CA THR A 272 -6.28 18.73 -13.38
C THR A 272 -7.71 18.71 -13.92
N TYR A 273 -8.18 17.54 -14.35
CA TYR A 273 -9.58 17.27 -14.61
C TYR A 273 -10.27 16.66 -13.41
N LEU A 274 -11.35 17.28 -12.94
CA LEU A 274 -12.26 16.69 -11.97
C LEU A 274 -13.35 15.93 -12.72
N PHE A 275 -13.30 14.61 -12.62
CA PHE A 275 -14.03 13.68 -13.47
C PHE A 275 -15.29 13.14 -12.82
N TYR A 276 -16.41 13.28 -13.53
CA TYR A 276 -17.73 12.84 -13.10
C TYR A 276 -18.27 11.63 -13.87
N GLY A 277 -17.46 11.00 -14.72
CA GLY A 277 -17.82 9.79 -15.45
C GLY A 277 -18.01 10.03 -16.94
N ALA A 278 -17.80 8.99 -17.74
CA ALA A 278 -18.02 9.04 -19.18
C ALA A 278 -18.33 7.65 -19.74
N THR A 279 -19.03 7.60 -20.87
CA THR A 279 -19.21 6.38 -21.66
C THR A 279 -18.51 6.53 -23.00
N ILE A 280 -17.64 5.60 -23.37
CA ILE A 280 -17.07 5.52 -24.72
C ILE A 280 -17.97 4.60 -25.53
N ASN A 281 -18.62 5.11 -26.59
CA ASN A 281 -19.51 4.31 -27.43
C ASN A 281 -18.76 3.25 -28.24
N SER A 282 -19.48 2.20 -28.64
CA SER A 282 -18.94 1.21 -29.57
C SER A 282 -18.56 1.86 -30.91
N GLY A 283 -17.43 1.43 -31.47
CA GLY A 283 -16.82 2.02 -32.67
C GLY A 283 -16.11 3.37 -32.44
N THR A 284 -16.02 3.85 -31.20
CA THR A 284 -15.27 5.06 -30.82
C THR A 284 -14.02 4.68 -30.03
N THR A 285 -12.88 5.30 -30.33
CA THR A 285 -11.65 5.15 -29.54
C THR A 285 -11.25 6.49 -28.92
N ILE A 286 -11.05 6.53 -27.61
CA ILE A 286 -10.55 7.72 -26.92
C ILE A 286 -9.11 7.51 -26.50
N SER A 287 -8.24 8.45 -26.85
CA SER A 287 -6.84 8.45 -26.41
C SER A 287 -6.61 9.45 -25.29
N ILE A 288 -5.87 9.06 -24.26
CA ILE A 288 -5.46 9.92 -23.14
C ILE A 288 -3.95 10.21 -23.26
N PRO A 289 -3.53 11.47 -23.43
CA PRO A 289 -2.12 11.81 -23.58
C PRO A 289 -1.36 11.75 -22.24
N GLU A 290 -0.05 11.53 -22.32
CA GLU A 290 0.87 11.49 -21.17
C GLU A 290 0.72 12.71 -20.25
N GLY A 291 0.93 12.53 -18.95
CA GLY A 291 0.85 13.59 -17.94
C GLY A 291 -0.57 14.11 -17.64
N THR A 292 -1.62 13.60 -18.28
CA THR A 292 -3.00 13.99 -17.94
C THR A 292 -3.38 13.49 -16.55
N VAL A 293 -4.01 14.34 -15.74
CA VAL A 293 -4.45 14.00 -14.38
C VAL A 293 -5.97 14.06 -14.27
N PHE A 294 -6.57 12.94 -13.85
CA PHE A 294 -7.96 12.84 -13.46
C PHE A 294 -8.08 12.63 -11.95
N LYS A 295 -8.89 13.47 -11.31
CA LYS A 295 -9.34 13.27 -9.94
C LYS A 295 -10.83 13.01 -9.90
N SER A 296 -11.31 12.27 -8.90
CA SER A 296 -12.75 12.06 -8.73
C SER A 296 -13.20 12.24 -7.28
N THR A 297 -14.46 12.66 -7.11
CA THR A 297 -15.09 12.87 -5.80
C THR A 297 -15.93 11.68 -5.33
N SER A 298 -16.11 10.66 -6.19
CA SER A 298 -16.98 9.50 -5.95
C SER A 298 -16.55 8.34 -6.85
N ASN A 299 -17.39 7.32 -6.96
CA ASN A 299 -17.23 6.13 -7.79
C ASN A 299 -17.44 6.35 -9.31
N TYR A 300 -17.05 7.50 -9.85
CA TYR A 300 -17.21 7.81 -11.26
C TYR A 300 -16.17 7.09 -12.12
N ASN A 301 -16.61 6.50 -13.23
CA ASN A 301 -15.76 5.67 -14.08
C ASN A 301 -15.91 5.99 -15.57
N PHE A 302 -14.95 5.51 -16.36
CA PHE A 302 -15.09 5.34 -17.78
C PHE A 302 -15.78 3.99 -18.05
N ILE A 303 -16.98 4.05 -18.62
CA ILE A 303 -17.68 2.88 -19.16
C ILE A 303 -17.20 2.72 -20.61
N VAL A 304 -16.42 1.69 -20.88
CA VAL A 304 -15.82 1.46 -22.19
C VAL A 304 -16.69 0.45 -22.95
N ASN A 305 -17.27 0.89 -24.07
CA ASN A 305 -17.93 0.03 -25.07
C ASN A 305 -17.22 0.07 -26.44
N GLY A 306 -16.18 0.90 -26.57
CA GLY A 306 -15.32 1.04 -27.75
C GLY A 306 -13.86 0.84 -27.36
N GLY A 307 -12.95 1.67 -27.87
CA GLY A 307 -11.52 1.65 -27.54
C GLY A 307 -11.10 2.71 -26.51
N LEU A 308 -10.09 2.38 -25.70
CA LEU A 308 -9.43 3.31 -24.79
C LEU A 308 -7.91 3.12 -24.86
N ASP A 309 -7.19 4.18 -25.25
CA ASP A 309 -5.73 4.18 -25.36
C ASP A 309 -5.11 5.21 -24.42
N ILE A 310 -4.48 4.75 -23.34
CA ILE A 310 -3.75 5.59 -22.40
C ILE A 310 -2.27 5.56 -22.74
N ASN A 311 -1.77 6.69 -23.22
CA ASN A 311 -0.43 6.85 -23.78
C ASN A 311 0.50 7.55 -22.79
N GLY A 312 0.55 7.07 -21.54
CA GLY A 312 1.51 7.56 -20.56
C GLY A 312 2.96 7.23 -20.94
N THR A 313 3.91 7.87 -20.27
CA THR A 313 5.34 7.50 -20.31
C THR A 313 5.90 7.39 -18.91
N SER A 314 7.07 6.77 -18.75
CA SER A 314 7.73 6.70 -17.44
C SER A 314 8.09 8.07 -16.85
N GLY A 315 8.28 9.08 -17.70
CA GLY A 315 8.56 10.46 -17.28
C GLY A 315 7.31 11.28 -17.00
N ASN A 316 6.22 11.02 -17.74
CA ASN A 316 4.93 11.70 -17.59
C ASN A 316 3.79 10.67 -17.55
N PRO A 317 3.62 9.93 -16.45
CA PRO A 317 2.52 8.97 -16.34
C PRO A 317 1.16 9.70 -16.39
N VAL A 318 0.13 9.00 -16.87
CA VAL A 318 -1.25 9.46 -16.68
C VAL A 318 -1.69 9.11 -15.26
N ILE A 319 -2.44 9.99 -14.61
CA ILE A 319 -2.80 9.82 -13.20
C ILE A 319 -4.32 9.73 -13.03
N PHE A 320 -4.76 8.74 -12.25
CA PHE A 320 -6.13 8.62 -11.75
C PHE A 320 -6.08 8.49 -10.24
N THR A 321 -6.69 9.44 -9.54
CA THR A 321 -6.66 9.50 -8.09
C THR A 321 -7.92 10.12 -7.48
N ASP A 322 -7.98 10.17 -6.15
CA ASP A 322 -9.01 10.84 -5.39
C ASP A 322 -8.79 12.37 -5.40
N PHE A 323 -9.86 13.16 -5.38
CA PHE A 323 -9.77 14.63 -5.35
C PHE A 323 -9.05 15.22 -4.13
N ARG A 324 -8.92 14.45 -3.05
CA ARG A 324 -8.18 14.79 -1.81
C ARG A 324 -6.69 14.40 -1.86
N ASP A 325 -6.23 13.82 -2.97
CA ASP A 325 -4.84 13.41 -3.12
C ASP A 325 -3.96 14.59 -3.52
N ASP A 326 -3.16 15.09 -2.59
CA ASP A 326 -2.28 16.23 -2.81
C ASP A 326 -0.92 15.86 -3.42
N ASP A 327 -0.62 14.58 -3.64
CA ASP A 327 0.65 14.18 -4.26
C ASP A 327 0.63 14.39 -5.79
N TYR A 328 -0.56 14.47 -6.38
CA TYR A 328 -0.74 14.57 -7.83
C TYR A 328 -1.75 15.64 -8.22
N GLY A 329 -1.61 16.13 -9.46
CA GLY A 329 -2.46 17.17 -10.02
C GLY A 329 -1.75 18.50 -10.21
N ASN A 330 -2.38 19.36 -10.99
CA ASN A 330 -1.99 20.75 -11.13
C ASN A 330 -3.24 21.65 -11.07
N PRO A 331 -3.49 22.36 -9.96
CA PRO A 331 -2.73 22.31 -8.71
C PRO A 331 -2.80 20.93 -8.02
N LEU A 332 -1.80 20.68 -7.17
CA LEU A 332 -1.71 19.51 -6.32
C LEU A 332 -2.92 19.46 -5.37
N ASP A 333 -3.06 20.45 -4.50
CA ASP A 333 -4.22 20.63 -3.62
C ASP A 333 -5.40 21.20 -4.42
N THR A 334 -6.30 20.29 -4.86
CA THR A 334 -7.48 20.65 -5.64
C THR A 334 -8.54 21.32 -4.76
N GLU A 335 -8.59 21.03 -3.46
CA GLU A 335 -9.60 21.57 -2.54
C GLU A 335 -9.20 22.90 -1.90
N GLN A 336 -7.95 23.33 -2.09
CA GLN A 336 -7.37 24.53 -1.49
C GLN A 336 -7.43 24.52 0.05
N ASN A 337 -7.33 23.34 0.66
CA ASN A 337 -7.47 23.14 2.11
C ASN A 337 -6.13 22.79 2.81
N GLY A 338 -5.01 22.77 2.09
CA GLY A 338 -3.75 22.24 2.58
C GLY A 338 -3.85 20.73 2.77
N SER A 339 -3.40 20.21 3.91
CA SER A 339 -3.54 18.79 4.26
C SER A 339 -4.83 18.53 5.07
N GLY A 340 -5.92 19.24 4.76
CA GLY A 340 -7.14 19.25 5.57
C GLY A 340 -8.01 18.00 5.40
N SER A 341 -7.79 17.24 4.33
CA SER A 341 -8.49 16.01 3.98
C SER A 341 -7.49 14.90 3.64
N THR A 342 -7.97 13.65 3.61
CA THR A 342 -7.16 12.50 3.19
C THR A 342 -7.92 11.64 2.17
N PRO A 343 -7.22 11.08 1.16
CA PRO A 343 -7.82 10.17 0.20
C PRO A 343 -8.47 8.94 0.85
N THR A 344 -9.53 8.42 0.23
CA THR A 344 -10.14 7.13 0.62
C THR A 344 -10.43 6.31 -0.63
N THR A 345 -10.35 4.98 -0.53
CA THR A 345 -10.69 4.10 -1.66
C THR A 345 -12.17 4.20 -2.04
N SER A 346 -12.47 4.40 -3.33
CA SER A 346 -13.84 4.43 -3.83
C SER A 346 -13.97 4.03 -5.30
N GLY A 347 -15.01 3.23 -5.61
CA GLY A 347 -15.47 2.98 -6.97
C GLY A 347 -14.48 2.29 -7.89
N ALA A 348 -14.70 2.44 -9.19
CA ALA A 348 -13.82 1.93 -10.24
C ALA A 348 -13.36 3.06 -11.14
N TYR A 349 -12.21 2.92 -11.80
CA TYR A 349 -11.80 3.88 -12.84
C TYR A 349 -12.27 3.46 -14.22
N PHE A 350 -12.22 2.16 -14.54
CA PHE A 350 -12.66 1.64 -15.83
C PHE A 350 -13.57 0.43 -15.67
N THR A 351 -14.58 0.37 -16.52
CA THR A 351 -15.37 -0.83 -16.75
C THR A 351 -15.42 -1.08 -18.26
N PHE A 352 -14.69 -2.09 -18.71
CA PHE A 352 -14.72 -2.58 -20.08
C PHE A 352 -15.84 -3.60 -20.21
N ASN A 353 -16.83 -3.30 -21.05
CA ASN A 353 -17.91 -4.22 -21.37
C ASN A 353 -17.51 -5.17 -22.51
N ASP A 354 -18.28 -6.23 -22.72
CA ASP A 354 -18.04 -7.28 -23.73
C ASP A 354 -17.88 -6.73 -25.15
N VAL A 355 -18.50 -5.58 -25.45
CA VAL A 355 -18.43 -4.91 -26.76
C VAL A 355 -17.19 -4.01 -26.93
N SER A 356 -16.34 -3.90 -25.91
CA SER A 356 -15.12 -3.08 -25.98
C SER A 356 -14.17 -3.59 -27.04
N ASP A 357 -13.31 -2.69 -27.52
CA ASP A 357 -12.22 -3.04 -28.41
C ASP A 357 -11.06 -3.64 -27.61
N ASP A 358 -10.77 -4.91 -27.82
CA ASP A 358 -9.65 -5.62 -27.20
C ASP A 358 -8.28 -5.04 -27.61
N ALA A 359 -8.22 -4.21 -28.66
CA ALA A 359 -7.01 -3.48 -29.02
C ALA A 359 -6.70 -2.30 -28.06
N SER A 360 -7.58 -2.01 -27.10
CA SER A 360 -7.38 -0.95 -26.10
C SER A 360 -6.08 -1.15 -25.30
N THR A 361 -5.36 -0.06 -25.07
CA THR A 361 -4.08 -0.06 -24.37
C THR A 361 -4.10 0.83 -23.12
N ILE A 362 -3.70 0.28 -21.98
CA ILE A 362 -3.55 1.01 -20.72
C ILE A 362 -2.07 0.97 -20.33
N ASN A 363 -1.34 2.05 -20.62
CA ASN A 363 0.10 2.07 -20.48
C ASN A 363 0.61 3.25 -19.64
N TYR A 364 1.57 3.00 -18.74
CA TYR A 364 2.20 4.03 -17.88
C TYR A 364 1.19 4.93 -17.16
N THR A 365 0.27 4.28 -16.45
CA THR A 365 -0.77 4.95 -15.66
C THR A 365 -0.56 4.69 -14.17
N ASN A 366 -0.71 5.71 -13.34
CA ASN A 366 -0.74 5.57 -11.88
C ASN A 366 -2.18 5.65 -11.37
N PHE A 367 -2.63 4.55 -10.76
CA PHE A 367 -3.95 4.39 -10.16
C PHE A 367 -3.85 4.41 -8.65
N ARG A 368 -4.59 5.30 -7.99
CA ARG A 368 -4.58 5.43 -6.53
C ARG A 368 -5.97 5.46 -5.95
N TYR A 369 -6.16 4.97 -4.73
CA TYR A 369 -7.39 5.15 -3.94
C TYR A 369 -8.70 4.73 -4.63
N SER A 370 -8.72 3.54 -5.23
CA SER A 370 -9.92 2.96 -5.87
C SER A 370 -10.28 1.60 -5.26
N THR A 371 -11.57 1.27 -5.24
CA THR A 371 -12.03 -0.06 -4.83
C THR A 371 -11.80 -1.10 -5.94
N ASN A 372 -11.87 -0.73 -7.22
CA ASN A 372 -11.64 -1.67 -8.31
C ASN A 372 -11.16 -0.94 -9.55
N VAL A 373 -9.85 -0.87 -9.75
CA VAL A 373 -9.27 0.04 -10.75
C VAL A 373 -9.76 -0.29 -12.16
N ILE A 374 -9.58 -1.53 -12.62
CA ILE A 374 -10.02 -1.99 -13.95
C ILE A 374 -10.94 -3.21 -13.80
N ARG A 375 -12.18 -3.07 -14.27
CA ARG A 375 -13.13 -4.17 -14.40
C ARG A 375 -13.30 -4.58 -15.85
N LEU A 376 -13.11 -5.86 -16.14
CA LEU A 376 -13.28 -6.46 -17.46
C LEU A 376 -14.49 -7.39 -17.43
N ASN A 377 -15.44 -7.20 -18.33
CA ASN A 377 -16.60 -8.05 -18.52
C ASN A 377 -16.49 -8.70 -19.92
N SER A 378 -15.68 -9.74 -20.05
CA SER A 378 -15.32 -10.41 -21.33
C SER A 378 -14.42 -9.61 -22.29
N ALA A 379 -13.97 -8.41 -21.92
CA ALA A 379 -12.98 -7.66 -22.69
C ALA A 379 -11.53 -8.03 -22.33
N SER A 380 -10.62 -7.95 -23.29
CA SER A 380 -9.22 -8.39 -23.19
C SER A 380 -8.20 -7.30 -23.60
N PRO A 381 -8.21 -6.11 -22.97
CA PRO A 381 -7.25 -5.05 -23.28
C PRO A 381 -5.82 -5.41 -22.85
N SER A 382 -4.85 -4.62 -23.33
CA SER A 382 -3.46 -4.67 -22.86
C SER A 382 -3.22 -3.68 -21.73
N ILE A 383 -2.84 -4.18 -20.54
CA ILE A 383 -2.62 -3.42 -19.31
C ILE A 383 -1.15 -3.55 -18.93
N THR A 384 -0.35 -2.54 -19.26
CA THR A 384 1.11 -2.62 -19.15
C THR A 384 1.78 -1.44 -18.46
N ASN A 385 2.88 -1.68 -17.73
CA ASN A 385 3.71 -0.60 -17.14
C ASN A 385 2.94 0.36 -16.21
N ASN A 386 1.87 -0.09 -15.56
CA ASN A 386 1.05 0.73 -14.67
C ASN A 386 1.45 0.53 -13.21
N THR A 387 1.12 1.52 -12.36
CA THR A 387 1.23 1.42 -10.91
C THR A 387 -0.17 1.42 -10.30
N PHE A 388 -0.45 0.46 -9.44
CA PHE A 388 -1.65 0.38 -8.61
C PHE A 388 -1.20 0.60 -7.17
N TYR A 389 -1.61 1.70 -6.55
CA TYR A 389 -1.14 2.11 -5.22
C TYR A 389 -2.31 2.40 -4.26
N LYS A 390 -2.36 1.75 -3.10
CA LYS A 390 -3.46 1.94 -2.12
C LYS A 390 -4.83 1.79 -2.75
N VAL A 391 -5.03 0.68 -3.46
CA VAL A 391 -6.31 0.29 -4.05
C VAL A 391 -6.75 -1.06 -3.49
N ASP A 392 -8.03 -1.38 -3.52
CA ASP A 392 -8.51 -2.67 -3.01
C ASP A 392 -8.15 -3.79 -3.99
N TYR A 393 -8.54 -3.61 -5.26
CA TYR A 393 -8.29 -4.54 -6.37
C TYR A 393 -7.69 -3.81 -7.57
N GLY A 394 -6.64 -4.40 -8.17
CA GLY A 394 -6.03 -3.88 -9.40
C GLY A 394 -6.87 -4.19 -10.64
N VAL A 395 -6.88 -5.45 -11.08
CA VAL A 395 -7.64 -5.88 -12.27
C VAL A 395 -8.63 -7.00 -11.94
N THR A 396 -9.89 -6.83 -12.32
CA THR A 396 -10.95 -7.83 -12.14
C THR A 396 -11.41 -8.39 -13.47
N ASN A 397 -11.20 -9.68 -13.69
CA ASN A 397 -11.61 -10.40 -14.90
C ASN A 397 -12.91 -11.17 -14.67
N ALA A 398 -14.01 -10.70 -15.24
CA ALA A 398 -15.29 -11.40 -15.26
C ALA A 398 -15.67 -11.80 -16.69
N GLY A 399 -16.54 -12.80 -16.83
CA GLY A 399 -16.92 -13.33 -18.14
C GLY A 399 -15.83 -14.21 -18.74
N VAL A 400 -15.65 -14.18 -20.07
CA VAL A 400 -14.62 -14.94 -20.79
C VAL A 400 -13.67 -13.95 -21.44
N CYS A 401 -12.51 -13.71 -20.83
CA CYS A 401 -11.48 -12.81 -21.37
C CYS A 401 -10.06 -13.34 -21.13
N ALA A 402 -9.12 -12.80 -21.90
CA ALA A 402 -7.70 -13.11 -21.83
C ALA A 402 -6.85 -11.84 -21.99
N PRO A 403 -6.97 -10.84 -21.08
CA PRO A 403 -6.18 -9.61 -21.16
C PRO A 403 -4.68 -9.88 -21.00
N ILE A 404 -3.87 -8.94 -21.48
CA ILE A 404 -2.43 -8.90 -21.16
C ILE A 404 -2.26 -8.02 -19.93
N ILE A 405 -1.62 -8.52 -18.87
CA ILE A 405 -1.34 -7.75 -17.65
C ILE A 405 0.15 -7.89 -17.39
N ASP A 406 0.99 -7.04 -17.96
CA ASP A 406 2.45 -7.18 -17.92
C ASP A 406 3.16 -5.95 -17.33
N ASN A 407 4.28 -6.16 -16.65
CA ASN A 407 5.16 -5.08 -16.15
C ASN A 407 4.45 -4.05 -15.23
N ASN A 408 3.38 -4.44 -14.54
CA ASN A 408 2.70 -3.55 -13.60
C ASN A 408 3.24 -3.70 -12.18
N VAL A 409 3.12 -2.64 -11.38
CA VAL A 409 3.47 -2.62 -9.96
C VAL A 409 2.18 -2.57 -9.14
N PHE A 410 1.99 -3.52 -8.24
CA PHE A 410 0.89 -3.56 -7.27
C PHE A 410 1.46 -3.33 -5.87
N ASP A 411 1.21 -2.15 -5.32
CA ASP A 411 1.86 -1.64 -4.11
C ASP A 411 0.83 -1.19 -3.06
N ASP A 412 0.95 -1.69 -1.83
CA ASP A 412 0.02 -1.44 -0.72
C ASP A 412 -1.47 -1.65 -1.08
N LEU A 413 -1.81 -2.74 -1.79
CA LEU A 413 -3.22 -3.08 -2.07
C LEU A 413 -3.88 -3.77 -0.87
N ASP A 414 -5.13 -3.42 -0.59
CA ASP A 414 -5.87 -3.99 0.55
C ASP A 414 -6.30 -5.44 0.31
N PHE A 415 -6.58 -5.89 -0.93
CA PHE A 415 -7.11 -7.23 -1.19
C PHE A 415 -6.32 -8.11 -2.13
N ALA A 416 -6.21 -7.78 -3.42
CA ALA A 416 -5.49 -8.62 -4.37
C ALA A 416 -5.10 -7.84 -5.64
N PRO A 417 -3.91 -8.10 -6.21
CA PRO A 417 -3.51 -7.54 -7.49
C PRO A 417 -4.52 -7.82 -8.61
N ILE A 418 -4.95 -9.08 -8.71
CA ILE A 418 -5.91 -9.53 -9.71
C ILE A 418 -7.00 -10.42 -9.11
N SER A 419 -8.20 -10.34 -9.67
CA SER A 419 -9.35 -11.17 -9.32
C SER A 419 -9.95 -11.82 -10.57
N ILE A 420 -9.91 -13.14 -10.67
CA ILE A 420 -10.28 -13.90 -11.86
C ILE A 420 -11.52 -14.77 -11.67
N SER A 421 -12.20 -15.10 -12.76
CA SER A 421 -13.02 -16.30 -12.87
C SER A 421 -12.13 -17.48 -13.30
N LEU A 422 -12.43 -18.71 -12.89
CA LEU A 422 -11.58 -19.86 -13.29
C LEU A 422 -11.63 -20.16 -14.79
N VAL A 423 -12.64 -19.66 -15.50
CA VAL A 423 -12.78 -19.78 -16.97
C VAL A 423 -12.19 -18.57 -17.72
N SER A 424 -11.58 -17.63 -17.00
CA SER A 424 -11.08 -16.36 -17.56
C SER A 424 -9.75 -15.98 -16.90
N PHE A 425 -8.67 -16.37 -17.57
CA PHE A 425 -7.31 -16.14 -17.09
C PHE A 425 -6.56 -15.19 -18.05
N PRO A 426 -5.78 -14.23 -17.55
CA PRO A 426 -4.95 -13.36 -18.40
C PRO A 426 -4.08 -14.15 -19.38
N ALA A 427 -3.94 -13.66 -20.61
CA ALA A 427 -3.06 -14.25 -21.61
C ALA A 427 -1.58 -14.16 -21.20
N SER A 428 -1.23 -13.12 -20.43
CA SER A 428 0.13 -12.89 -19.92
C SER A 428 0.09 -12.18 -18.56
N LEU A 429 1.10 -12.50 -17.73
CA LEU A 429 1.33 -12.00 -16.37
C LEU A 429 2.81 -11.65 -16.11
N THR A 430 3.60 -11.42 -17.17
CA THR A 430 5.06 -11.29 -17.08
C THR A 430 5.50 -9.94 -16.52
N GLY A 431 6.63 -9.93 -15.81
CA GLY A 431 7.27 -8.69 -15.32
C GLY A 431 6.52 -7.90 -14.25
N ASN A 432 5.36 -8.36 -13.78
CA ASN A 432 4.65 -7.69 -12.70
C ASN A 432 5.39 -7.82 -11.37
N ILE A 433 5.23 -6.82 -10.51
CA ILE A 433 5.82 -6.72 -9.17
C ILE A 433 4.69 -6.57 -8.16
N ILE A 434 4.74 -7.34 -7.07
CA ILE A 434 3.90 -7.16 -5.89
C ILE A 434 4.80 -6.64 -4.76
N SER A 435 4.44 -5.50 -4.16
CA SER A 435 5.24 -4.85 -3.12
C SER A 435 4.38 -4.25 -2.01
N GLY A 436 5.04 -3.74 -0.96
CA GLY A 436 4.39 -3.13 0.19
C GLY A 436 3.57 -4.13 0.99
N THR A 437 2.40 -3.71 1.47
CA THR A 437 1.46 -4.57 2.20
C THR A 437 0.48 -5.32 1.28
N THR A 438 0.78 -5.41 -0.01
CA THR A 438 -0.09 -6.09 -0.97
C THR A 438 -0.13 -7.60 -0.70
N ARG A 439 -1.35 -8.14 -0.60
CA ARG A 439 -1.57 -9.59 -0.50
C ARG A 439 -1.04 -10.34 -1.72
N LYS A 440 -0.31 -11.43 -1.45
CA LYS A 440 0.53 -12.13 -2.42
C LYS A 440 -0.20 -13.30 -3.09
N GLY A 441 -1.40 -13.07 -3.65
CA GLY A 441 -2.22 -14.13 -4.25
C GLY A 441 -3.13 -13.68 -5.39
N ILE A 442 -3.55 -14.64 -6.22
CA ILE A 442 -4.57 -14.45 -7.26
C ILE A 442 -5.93 -14.73 -6.63
N ARG A 443 -6.81 -13.73 -6.55
CA ARG A 443 -8.16 -13.95 -6.05
C ARG A 443 -9.01 -14.68 -7.07
N VAL A 444 -9.72 -15.71 -6.64
CA VAL A 444 -10.78 -16.36 -7.42
C VAL A 444 -12.12 -15.77 -6.99
N GLN A 445 -12.93 -15.34 -7.96
CA GLN A 445 -14.23 -14.75 -7.70
C GLN A 445 -15.20 -15.75 -7.07
N ASN A 446 -16.15 -15.22 -6.30
CA ASN A 446 -17.27 -16.03 -5.79
C ASN A 446 -18.22 -16.32 -6.94
N GLU A 447 -18.21 -17.57 -7.41
CA GLU A 447 -19.02 -18.00 -8.54
C GLU A 447 -19.44 -19.46 -8.41
N THR A 448 -20.38 -19.84 -9.27
CA THR A 448 -20.63 -21.25 -9.60
C THR A 448 -19.92 -21.55 -10.91
N LEU A 449 -18.97 -22.48 -10.90
CA LEU A 449 -18.30 -22.95 -12.10
C LEU A 449 -19.35 -23.51 -13.07
N THR A 450 -19.33 -23.04 -14.33
CA THR A 450 -20.31 -23.42 -15.37
C THR A 450 -19.67 -24.08 -16.59
N GLN A 451 -18.35 -24.22 -16.59
CA GLN A 451 -17.58 -24.95 -17.59
C GLN A 451 -16.42 -25.68 -16.91
N ASP A 452 -15.97 -26.80 -17.47
CA ASP A 452 -14.76 -27.47 -16.99
C ASP A 452 -13.58 -26.50 -16.99
N ALA A 453 -12.81 -26.50 -15.90
CA ALA A 453 -11.65 -25.64 -15.73
C ALA A 453 -10.50 -26.42 -15.10
N THR A 454 -9.27 -26.02 -15.44
CA THR A 454 -8.04 -26.56 -14.87
C THR A 454 -7.27 -25.46 -14.18
N LEU A 455 -7.06 -25.62 -12.87
CA LEU A 455 -6.23 -24.73 -12.07
C LEU A 455 -4.78 -25.17 -12.17
N GLN A 456 -3.88 -24.27 -12.54
CA GLN A 456 -2.48 -24.59 -12.84
C GLN A 456 -1.54 -23.77 -11.96
N LYS A 457 -0.33 -24.26 -11.75
CA LYS A 457 0.76 -23.48 -11.13
C LYS A 457 1.02 -22.21 -11.96
N ARG A 458 1.09 -21.03 -11.32
CA ARG A 458 1.35 -19.76 -12.03
C ARG A 458 2.46 -18.94 -11.37
N PRO A 459 3.41 -18.40 -12.16
CA PRO A 459 4.27 -17.33 -11.70
C PRO A 459 3.55 -15.99 -11.81
N PHE A 460 3.66 -15.13 -10.79
CA PHE A 460 3.11 -13.78 -10.80
C PHE A 460 3.77 -12.91 -9.72
N GLY A 461 4.07 -11.64 -10.02
CA GLY A 461 4.53 -10.70 -9.01
C GLY A 461 5.90 -11.00 -8.38
N GLY A 462 6.77 -11.75 -9.06
CA GLY A 462 8.03 -12.25 -8.50
C GLY A 462 7.92 -13.57 -7.72
N ILE A 463 6.73 -14.15 -7.62
CA ILE A 463 6.47 -15.42 -6.93
C ILE A 463 6.29 -16.53 -7.96
N SER A 464 7.10 -17.60 -7.87
CA SER A 464 7.11 -18.70 -8.85
C SER A 464 5.85 -19.59 -8.81
N ASN A 465 5.15 -19.61 -7.67
CA ASN A 465 3.91 -20.35 -7.45
C ASN A 465 2.95 -19.54 -6.61
N ILE A 466 2.30 -18.57 -7.22
CA ILE A 466 1.38 -17.68 -6.51
C ILE A 466 0.15 -18.48 -6.01
N PRO A 467 -0.25 -18.35 -4.73
CA PRO A 467 -1.48 -18.97 -4.24
C PRO A 467 -2.75 -18.42 -4.91
N TYR A 468 -3.74 -19.30 -5.07
CA TYR A 468 -5.11 -18.92 -5.42
C TYR A 468 -5.93 -18.71 -4.15
N ILE A 469 -6.60 -17.56 -4.05
CA ILE A 469 -7.37 -17.17 -2.86
C ILE A 469 -8.87 -17.29 -3.15
N PHE A 470 -9.53 -18.21 -2.47
CA PHE A 470 -10.97 -18.48 -2.54
C PHE A 470 -11.70 -17.91 -1.33
N GLN A 471 -12.94 -17.42 -1.51
CA GLN A 471 -13.85 -17.15 -0.38
C GLN A 471 -14.98 -18.17 -0.38
N ASN A 472 -15.94 -18.06 -1.30
CA ASN A 472 -17.06 -18.99 -1.41
C ASN A 472 -17.18 -19.45 -2.86
N TYR A 473 -16.73 -20.67 -3.14
CA TYR A 473 -16.68 -21.20 -4.49
C TYR A 473 -17.56 -22.44 -4.63
N THR A 474 -18.33 -22.51 -5.71
CA THR A 474 -19.17 -23.68 -6.00
C THR A 474 -18.75 -24.27 -7.33
N ILE A 475 -18.40 -25.54 -7.35
CA ILE A 475 -18.32 -26.31 -8.59
C ILE A 475 -19.75 -26.69 -8.96
N GLY A 476 -20.24 -26.22 -10.11
CA GLY A 476 -21.62 -26.42 -10.56
C GLY A 476 -21.97 -27.85 -10.93
N THR A 477 -23.22 -28.07 -11.31
CA THR A 477 -23.69 -29.37 -11.81
C THR A 477 -23.19 -29.60 -13.24
N GLY A 478 -22.71 -30.81 -13.53
CA GLY A 478 -22.28 -31.20 -14.89
C GLY A 478 -20.92 -30.65 -15.33
N VAL A 479 -20.11 -30.11 -14.40
CA VAL A 479 -18.76 -29.60 -14.68
C VAL A 479 -17.74 -30.14 -13.69
N THR A 480 -16.48 -30.23 -14.09
CA THR A 480 -15.38 -30.70 -13.24
C THR A 480 -14.32 -29.63 -13.11
N LEU A 481 -13.92 -29.34 -11.87
CA LEU A 481 -12.69 -28.58 -11.60
C LEU A 481 -11.54 -29.57 -11.48
N THR A 482 -10.52 -29.41 -12.31
CA THR A 482 -9.25 -30.14 -12.20
C THR A 482 -8.20 -29.22 -11.57
N ILE A 483 -7.41 -29.71 -10.64
CA ILE A 483 -6.31 -28.97 -10.02
C ILE A 483 -5.01 -29.71 -10.33
N ASP A 484 -4.10 -29.05 -11.06
CA ASP A 484 -2.81 -29.61 -11.43
C ASP A 484 -1.88 -29.74 -10.19
N PRO A 485 -0.88 -30.64 -10.23
CA PRO A 485 0.11 -30.79 -9.16
C PRO A 485 0.79 -29.48 -8.74
N GLY A 486 1.02 -29.33 -7.43
CA GLY A 486 1.74 -28.20 -6.83
C GLY A 486 0.93 -26.91 -6.68
N VAL A 487 -0.35 -26.90 -7.06
CA VAL A 487 -1.23 -25.73 -6.86
C VAL A 487 -1.53 -25.54 -5.37
N ILE A 488 -1.52 -24.28 -4.94
CA ILE A 488 -1.83 -23.86 -3.57
C ILE A 488 -3.17 -23.10 -3.58
N CYS A 489 -4.18 -23.70 -2.97
CA CYS A 489 -5.51 -23.14 -2.76
C CYS A 489 -5.63 -22.63 -1.32
N LYS A 490 -5.66 -21.31 -1.16
CA LYS A 490 -5.89 -20.65 0.12
C LYS A 490 -7.31 -20.14 0.23
N PHE A 491 -7.86 -20.15 1.43
CA PHE A 491 -9.21 -19.69 1.69
C PHE A 491 -9.21 -18.55 2.69
N TRP A 492 -9.98 -17.51 2.39
CA TRP A 492 -10.31 -16.48 3.36
C TRP A 492 -10.93 -17.08 4.62
N ASN A 493 -10.92 -16.30 5.70
CA ASN A 493 -11.59 -16.66 6.94
C ASN A 493 -13.06 -17.00 6.67
N SER A 494 -13.53 -18.12 7.23
CA SER A 494 -14.88 -18.67 6.95
C SER A 494 -15.15 -19.03 5.48
N GLY A 495 -14.12 -19.07 4.64
CA GLY A 495 -14.23 -19.48 3.25
C GLY A 495 -14.48 -20.98 3.09
N SER A 496 -15.10 -21.39 2.00
CA SER A 496 -15.45 -22.77 1.71
C SER A 496 -15.52 -23.06 0.21
N MET A 497 -15.44 -24.35 -0.12
CA MET A 497 -15.72 -24.86 -1.46
C MET A 497 -16.85 -25.88 -1.42
N ALA A 498 -17.82 -25.77 -2.32
CA ALA A 498 -18.89 -26.74 -2.51
C ALA A 498 -18.73 -27.49 -3.84
N VAL A 499 -18.85 -28.81 -3.81
CA VAL A 499 -18.72 -29.68 -4.99
C VAL A 499 -20.09 -30.28 -5.32
N ASN A 500 -20.65 -29.91 -6.49
CA ASN A 500 -21.93 -30.43 -6.97
C ASN A 500 -21.81 -31.37 -8.19
N ASN A 501 -20.59 -31.67 -8.65
CA ASN A 501 -20.35 -32.63 -9.73
C ASN A 501 -18.98 -33.31 -9.61
N GLY A 502 -17.87 -32.62 -9.87
CA GLY A 502 -16.53 -33.25 -9.79
C GLY A 502 -15.42 -32.29 -9.39
N LEU A 503 -14.52 -32.77 -8.53
CA LEU A 503 -13.26 -32.11 -8.16
C LEU A 503 -12.14 -33.14 -8.25
N LEU A 504 -11.25 -32.96 -9.23
CA LEU A 504 -10.09 -33.81 -9.44
C LEU A 504 -8.84 -33.05 -8.96
N ALA A 505 -8.35 -33.40 -7.76
CA ALA A 505 -7.11 -32.87 -7.20
C ALA A 505 -6.11 -34.03 -7.05
N GLN A 506 -5.27 -34.22 -8.06
CA GLN A 506 -4.31 -35.34 -8.11
C GLN A 506 -2.89 -34.77 -8.16
N GLY A 507 -2.31 -34.58 -6.97
CA GLY A 507 -0.92 -34.13 -6.80
C GLY A 507 0.09 -35.24 -7.08
N LEU A 508 1.36 -34.94 -6.82
CA LEU A 508 2.46 -35.91 -6.88
C LEU A 508 3.15 -36.04 -5.52
N ALA A 509 3.69 -37.22 -5.23
CA ALA A 509 4.37 -37.54 -3.96
C ALA A 509 5.69 -36.76 -3.73
N THR A 510 6.19 -36.04 -4.73
CA THR A 510 7.40 -35.21 -4.63
C THR A 510 7.11 -33.88 -3.94
N SER A 511 8.06 -33.42 -3.11
CA SER A 511 8.06 -32.08 -2.49
C SER A 511 7.71 -30.97 -3.51
N GLY A 512 6.82 -30.05 -3.12
CA GLY A 512 6.35 -28.94 -3.96
C GLY A 512 5.33 -29.28 -5.06
N ASN A 513 4.97 -30.56 -5.25
CA ASN A 513 3.95 -31.01 -6.23
C ASN A 513 2.69 -31.61 -5.59
N ARG A 514 2.62 -31.66 -4.26
CA ARG A 514 1.36 -31.91 -3.55
C ARG A 514 0.42 -30.72 -3.74
N ILE A 515 -0.89 -30.97 -3.80
CA ILE A 515 -1.90 -29.91 -3.89
C ILE A 515 -2.27 -29.49 -2.48
N VAL A 516 -2.28 -28.18 -2.20
CA VAL A 516 -2.51 -27.67 -0.85
C VAL A 516 -3.85 -26.96 -0.76
N PHE A 517 -4.64 -27.28 0.26
CA PHE A 517 -5.84 -26.57 0.68
C PHE A 517 -5.65 -26.06 2.11
N THR A 518 -5.59 -24.74 2.28
CA THR A 518 -5.28 -24.14 3.58
C THR A 518 -5.89 -22.75 3.78
N SER A 519 -5.66 -22.14 4.95
CA SER A 519 -6.08 -20.78 5.27
C SER A 519 -5.24 -19.73 4.50
N ILE A 520 -5.80 -18.55 4.24
CA ILE A 520 -5.03 -17.40 3.75
C ILE A 520 -3.90 -17.00 4.70
N THR A 521 -4.05 -17.31 5.98
CA THR A 521 -3.11 -17.06 7.08
C THR A 521 -2.08 -18.19 7.27
N ASP A 522 -1.95 -19.12 6.32
CA ASP A 522 -0.96 -20.19 6.42
C ASP A 522 0.35 -19.75 5.76
N ASP A 523 1.32 -19.35 6.57
CA ASP A 523 2.60 -18.85 6.05
C ASP A 523 3.52 -19.99 5.57
N PHE A 524 3.25 -21.23 5.98
CA PHE A 524 4.04 -22.39 5.60
C PHE A 524 3.91 -22.71 4.11
N TYR A 525 2.67 -22.87 3.63
CA TYR A 525 2.42 -23.18 2.22
C TYR A 525 2.14 -21.91 1.44
N GLY A 526 3.04 -21.51 0.54
CA GLY A 526 2.83 -20.35 -0.32
C GLY A 526 3.18 -19.00 0.33
N GLY A 527 3.83 -19.02 1.50
CA GLY A 527 4.30 -17.83 2.20
C GLY A 527 3.19 -16.95 2.77
N ASP A 528 3.59 -15.81 3.33
CA ASP A 528 2.73 -14.76 3.87
C ASP A 528 1.87 -14.12 2.76
N THR A 529 0.69 -14.71 2.53
CA THR A 529 -0.25 -14.34 1.46
C THR A 529 -1.15 -13.19 1.88
N ASN A 530 -1.47 -13.09 3.16
CA ASN A 530 -2.27 -12.06 3.82
C ASN A 530 -1.48 -10.77 4.12
N ALA A 531 -0.16 -10.77 3.95
CA ALA A 531 0.74 -9.64 4.12
C ALA A 531 0.79 -9.08 5.56
N ASP A 532 0.72 -9.95 6.57
CA ASP A 532 0.82 -9.58 7.99
C ASP A 532 2.14 -10.00 8.67
N GLY A 533 3.11 -10.52 7.90
CA GLY A 533 4.42 -10.93 8.42
C GLY A 533 4.33 -12.21 9.25
N ASP A 534 5.12 -12.33 10.32
CA ASP A 534 5.08 -13.50 11.23
C ASP A 534 3.90 -13.45 12.22
N ALA A 535 2.96 -12.51 12.02
CA ALA A 535 1.88 -12.23 12.96
C ALA A 535 0.69 -13.18 12.78
N THR A 536 0.85 -14.47 13.08
CA THR A 536 -0.28 -15.42 13.14
C THR A 536 -0.52 -15.95 14.56
N ALA A 537 -1.23 -15.16 15.37
CA ALA A 537 -1.70 -15.54 16.71
C ALA A 537 -3.14 -16.08 16.72
N SER A 538 -3.33 -17.19 17.47
CA SER A 538 -4.57 -17.80 17.95
C SER A 538 -5.66 -18.10 16.91
N ASP A 539 -5.57 -19.29 16.31
CA ASP A 539 -6.57 -20.37 16.14
C ASP A 539 -8.08 -20.08 15.91
N TYR A 540 -8.53 -18.83 15.75
CA TYR A 540 -9.95 -18.47 15.70
C TYR A 540 -10.54 -18.23 14.31
N TRP A 541 -9.70 -18.08 13.28
CA TRP A 541 -10.10 -17.46 11.99
C TRP A 541 -9.83 -18.31 10.75
N ARG A 542 -9.89 -19.64 10.87
CA ARG A 542 -9.59 -20.60 9.80
C ARG A 542 -10.75 -20.82 8.80
N TRP A 543 -10.49 -21.49 7.69
CA TRP A 543 -11.48 -21.81 6.65
C TRP A 543 -12.36 -23.03 7.01
N TYR A 544 -13.46 -23.21 6.27
CA TYR A 544 -14.52 -24.16 6.60
C TYR A 544 -14.43 -25.52 5.90
N GLY A 545 -13.39 -25.78 5.12
CA GLY A 545 -13.21 -27.04 4.41
C GLY A 545 -13.96 -27.10 3.08
N ILE A 546 -13.95 -28.30 2.49
CA ILE A 546 -14.62 -28.63 1.24
C ILE A 546 -15.85 -29.46 1.54
N THR A 547 -17.00 -29.06 1.03
CA THR A 547 -18.26 -29.82 1.13
C THR A 547 -18.57 -30.51 -0.19
N ILE A 548 -18.72 -31.83 -0.15
CA ILE A 548 -19.07 -32.68 -1.28
C ILE A 548 -20.54 -33.07 -1.14
N ASN A 549 -21.40 -32.47 -1.96
CA ASN A 549 -22.84 -32.64 -1.86
C ASN A 549 -23.32 -33.97 -2.47
N ALA A 550 -24.54 -34.38 -2.14
CA ALA A 550 -25.16 -35.64 -2.60
C ALA A 550 -25.29 -35.79 -4.12
N ILE A 551 -25.16 -34.68 -4.85
CA ILE A 551 -25.24 -34.62 -6.31
C ILE A 551 -23.85 -34.71 -6.97
N ALA A 552 -22.77 -34.71 -6.19
CA ALA A 552 -21.44 -34.96 -6.70
C ALA A 552 -21.33 -36.39 -7.25
N ILE A 553 -20.46 -36.57 -8.23
CA ILE A 553 -20.16 -37.84 -8.86
C ILE A 553 -18.87 -38.36 -8.22
N ASP A 554 -18.97 -39.45 -7.48
CA ASP A 554 -17.88 -40.02 -6.68
C ASP A 554 -16.61 -40.28 -7.50
N ILE A 555 -16.74 -40.89 -8.69
CA ILE A 555 -15.59 -41.17 -9.57
C ILE A 555 -14.93 -39.89 -10.13
N LEU A 556 -15.62 -38.76 -10.09
CA LEU A 556 -15.10 -37.45 -10.49
C LEU A 556 -14.68 -36.60 -9.29
N THR A 557 -14.69 -37.16 -8.08
CA THR A 557 -14.29 -36.46 -6.85
C THR A 557 -13.13 -37.23 -6.19
N GLN A 558 -11.92 -36.83 -6.53
CA GLN A 558 -10.69 -37.53 -6.15
C GLN A 558 -9.68 -36.55 -5.56
N PHE A 559 -9.09 -36.96 -4.43
CA PHE A 559 -7.98 -36.27 -3.79
C PHE A 559 -6.84 -37.25 -3.65
N ASP A 560 -5.74 -37.01 -4.35
CA ASP A 560 -4.52 -37.82 -4.26
C ASP A 560 -3.34 -36.89 -4.03
N ASN A 561 -2.43 -37.24 -3.12
CA ASN A 561 -1.27 -36.41 -2.75
C ASN A 561 -1.66 -34.95 -2.41
N CYS A 562 -2.75 -34.79 -1.65
CA CYS A 562 -3.26 -33.50 -1.21
C CYS A 562 -2.90 -33.20 0.25
N ILE A 563 -2.86 -31.93 0.61
CA ILE A 563 -2.65 -31.45 1.97
C ILE A 563 -3.84 -30.59 2.37
N PHE A 564 -4.51 -30.97 3.45
CA PHE A 564 -5.60 -30.22 4.04
C PHE A 564 -5.16 -29.71 5.39
N ARG A 565 -5.06 -28.40 5.54
CA ARG A 565 -4.53 -27.78 6.75
C ARG A 565 -5.37 -26.62 7.25
N ASN A 566 -5.28 -26.35 8.56
CA ASN A 566 -5.78 -25.13 9.16
C ASN A 566 -7.28 -24.94 8.94
N THR A 567 -8.09 -25.99 9.13
CA THR A 567 -9.56 -25.88 9.10
C THR A 567 -10.13 -25.80 10.52
N ARG A 568 -11.24 -25.07 10.68
CA ARG A 568 -11.94 -24.96 11.98
C ARG A 568 -13.44 -25.22 11.90
N SER A 569 -13.88 -25.83 10.82
CA SER A 569 -15.28 -26.24 10.67
C SER A 569 -15.58 -27.43 11.58
N ASN A 570 -16.73 -27.37 12.25
CA ASN A 570 -17.31 -28.55 12.91
C ASN A 570 -17.54 -29.72 11.93
N TYR A 571 -17.52 -29.44 10.62
CA TYR A 571 -17.74 -30.41 9.55
C TYR A 571 -16.44 -30.90 8.89
N GLY A 572 -15.27 -30.65 9.50
CA GLY A 572 -13.98 -31.15 9.04
C GLY A 572 -13.42 -30.47 7.79
N ALA A 573 -12.21 -30.87 7.43
CA ALA A 573 -11.54 -30.40 6.22
C ALA A 573 -12.25 -30.88 4.94
N ILE A 574 -12.77 -32.11 4.98
CA ILE A 574 -13.68 -32.63 3.96
C ILE A 574 -14.98 -33.07 4.62
N ARG A 575 -16.09 -32.52 4.14
CA ARG A 575 -17.45 -32.92 4.53
C ARG A 575 -18.11 -33.67 3.39
N THR A 576 -18.62 -34.87 3.64
CA THR A 576 -19.42 -35.63 2.67
C THR A 576 -20.89 -35.71 3.10
N ILE A 577 -21.81 -35.59 2.13
CA ILE A 577 -23.26 -35.63 2.33
C ILE A 577 -23.86 -36.59 1.30
N ASN A 578 -24.11 -37.85 1.68
CA ASN A 578 -24.50 -38.91 0.76
C ASN A 578 -23.57 -39.01 -0.47
N SER A 579 -22.27 -38.89 -0.25
CA SER A 579 -21.23 -38.91 -1.28
C SER A 579 -20.00 -39.67 -0.80
N SER A 580 -19.30 -40.32 -1.72
CA SER A 580 -18.22 -41.27 -1.44
C SER A 580 -16.98 -40.97 -2.30
N PRO A 581 -16.31 -39.83 -2.08
CA PRO A 581 -15.08 -39.50 -2.78
C PRO A 581 -13.96 -40.50 -2.49
N THR A 582 -12.94 -40.51 -3.35
CA THR A 582 -11.69 -41.24 -3.13
C THR A 582 -10.60 -40.28 -2.63
N ILE A 583 -9.99 -40.59 -1.49
CA ILE A 583 -8.95 -39.80 -0.84
C ILE A 583 -7.74 -40.72 -0.60
N LEU A 584 -6.61 -40.44 -1.26
CA LEU A 584 -5.42 -41.27 -1.25
C LEU A 584 -4.17 -40.43 -0.96
N ASN A 585 -3.16 -41.01 -0.32
CA ASN A 585 -1.82 -40.43 -0.15
C ASN A 585 -1.82 -38.98 0.38
N SER A 586 -2.84 -38.60 1.14
CA SER A 586 -3.12 -37.21 1.49
C SER A 586 -2.93 -36.97 2.97
N SER A 587 -2.68 -35.73 3.36
CA SER A 587 -2.46 -35.38 4.76
C SER A 587 -3.48 -34.38 5.27
N PHE A 588 -3.88 -34.58 6.52
CA PHE A 588 -4.79 -33.75 7.29
C PHE A 588 -4.07 -33.31 8.56
N THR A 589 -3.70 -32.02 8.62
CA THR A 589 -2.92 -31.47 9.73
C THR A 589 -3.57 -30.22 10.31
N ASP A 590 -3.51 -30.01 11.63
CA ASP A 590 -4.00 -28.79 12.29
C ASP A 590 -5.48 -28.49 11.94
N ASN A 591 -6.32 -29.51 11.98
CA ASN A 591 -7.73 -29.42 11.59
C ASN A 591 -8.66 -29.70 12.77
N TYR A 592 -9.86 -29.13 12.73
CA TYR A 592 -10.88 -29.46 13.72
C TYR A 592 -11.31 -30.93 13.63
N ARG A 593 -11.49 -31.42 12.39
CA ARG A 593 -11.71 -32.82 12.01
C ARG A 593 -11.06 -33.06 10.65
N GLY A 594 -10.64 -34.28 10.35
CA GLY A 594 -10.16 -34.63 9.01
C GLY A 594 -11.31 -34.76 8.02
N VAL A 595 -12.04 -35.87 8.10
CA VAL A 595 -13.19 -36.20 7.25
C VAL A 595 -14.45 -36.36 8.09
N TYR A 596 -15.53 -35.65 7.71
CA TYR A 596 -16.84 -35.73 8.37
C TYR A 596 -17.90 -36.27 7.39
N ALA A 597 -18.25 -37.54 7.57
CA ALA A 597 -19.12 -38.28 6.67
C ALA A 597 -20.55 -38.38 7.22
N THR A 598 -21.53 -37.85 6.46
CA THR A 598 -22.95 -37.83 6.84
C THR A 598 -23.85 -38.57 5.86
N GLY A 599 -24.99 -39.06 6.33
CA GLY A 599 -25.93 -39.84 5.52
C GLY A 599 -25.33 -41.17 5.07
N ALA A 600 -25.64 -41.57 3.84
CA ALA A 600 -25.20 -42.81 3.21
C ALA A 600 -23.79 -42.71 2.58
N SER A 601 -22.90 -41.90 3.15
CA SER A 601 -21.55 -41.68 2.63
C SER A 601 -20.60 -42.83 2.98
N SER A 602 -19.78 -43.26 2.03
CA SER A 602 -18.77 -44.32 2.20
C SER A 602 -17.47 -43.98 1.46
N PRO A 603 -16.80 -42.86 1.78
CA PRO A 603 -15.54 -42.49 1.14
C PRO A 603 -14.46 -43.58 1.32
N ILE A 604 -13.50 -43.62 0.38
CA ILE A 604 -12.27 -44.42 0.48
C ILE A 604 -11.16 -43.48 0.95
N ILE A 605 -10.48 -43.81 2.04
CA ILE A 605 -9.47 -42.98 2.68
C ILE A 605 -8.21 -43.83 2.92
N ASN A 606 -7.36 -44.04 1.92
CA ASN A 606 -6.18 -44.90 2.10
C ASN A 606 -4.86 -44.14 2.06
N TYR A 607 -3.83 -44.67 2.71
CA TYR A 607 -2.47 -44.12 2.70
C TYR A 607 -2.41 -42.64 3.17
N CYS A 608 -3.35 -42.22 4.02
CA CYS A 608 -3.44 -40.84 4.47
C CYS A 608 -2.81 -40.63 5.84
N ASP A 609 -2.33 -39.41 6.09
CA ASP A 609 -1.78 -39.02 7.39
C ASP A 609 -2.76 -38.09 8.12
N PHE A 610 -3.00 -38.36 9.40
CA PHE A 610 -3.74 -37.47 10.29
C PHE A 610 -2.86 -37.06 11.45
N SER A 611 -2.71 -35.76 11.69
CA SER A 611 -1.99 -35.24 12.85
C SER A 611 -2.57 -33.91 13.33
N ASN A 612 -2.45 -33.64 14.63
CA ASN A 612 -3.01 -32.46 15.29
C ASN A 612 -4.49 -32.25 14.95
N ILE A 613 -5.30 -33.31 15.06
CA ILE A 613 -6.76 -33.22 14.89
C ILE A 613 -7.42 -32.97 16.25
N ILE A 614 -8.31 -31.98 16.31
CA ILE A 614 -8.94 -31.58 17.59
C ILE A 614 -10.00 -32.60 18.05
N TYR A 615 -10.78 -33.15 17.11
CA TYR A 615 -11.82 -34.14 17.37
C TYR A 615 -11.51 -35.45 16.64
N GLU A 616 -12.42 -35.96 15.82
CA GLU A 616 -12.19 -37.20 15.09
C GLU A 616 -11.48 -36.93 13.76
N ALA A 617 -10.40 -37.67 13.49
CA ALA A 617 -9.72 -37.70 12.20
C ALA A 617 -10.67 -38.18 11.10
N VAL A 618 -11.42 -39.24 11.37
CA VAL A 618 -12.52 -39.71 10.52
C VAL A 618 -13.78 -39.89 11.37
N ASN A 619 -14.81 -39.11 11.06
CA ASN A 619 -16.10 -39.15 11.74
C ASN A 619 -17.18 -39.73 10.80
N ASN A 620 -17.59 -40.97 11.07
CA ASN A 620 -18.73 -41.61 10.44
C ASN A 620 -20.00 -41.37 11.28
N VAL A 621 -20.73 -40.32 10.95
CA VAL A 621 -21.79 -39.78 11.82
C VAL A 621 -22.98 -40.73 11.98
N HIS A 622 -23.37 -41.41 10.89
CA HIS A 622 -24.57 -42.26 10.88
C HIS A 622 -24.25 -43.75 10.81
N GLN A 623 -22.99 -44.12 10.57
CA GLN A 623 -22.53 -45.51 10.59
C GLN A 623 -23.37 -46.43 9.68
N THR A 624 -23.86 -45.87 8.56
CA THR A 624 -24.71 -46.61 7.60
C THR A 624 -23.89 -47.62 6.79
N PHE A 625 -22.62 -47.31 6.56
CA PHE A 625 -21.60 -48.17 5.95
C PHE A 625 -20.33 -48.08 6.78
N THR A 626 -19.45 -49.07 6.65
CA THR A 626 -18.08 -48.99 7.17
C THR A 626 -17.24 -48.19 6.18
N ILE A 627 -16.61 -47.11 6.65
CA ILE A 627 -15.67 -46.31 5.86
C ILE A 627 -14.34 -47.05 5.76
N ASP A 628 -13.82 -47.24 4.56
CA ASP A 628 -12.49 -47.78 4.32
C ASP A 628 -11.44 -46.69 4.61
N ALA A 629 -10.65 -46.91 5.66
CA ALA A 629 -9.59 -46.04 6.13
C ALA A 629 -8.25 -46.80 6.32
N GLU A 630 -8.02 -47.85 5.52
CA GLU A 630 -6.82 -48.70 5.61
C GLU A 630 -5.53 -47.96 5.23
N ASP A 631 -4.40 -48.44 5.72
CA ASP A 631 -3.04 -47.95 5.50
C ASP A 631 -2.81 -46.47 5.89
N CYS A 632 -3.71 -45.86 6.68
CA CYS A 632 -3.55 -44.51 7.19
C CYS A 632 -2.67 -44.45 8.44
N TRP A 633 -1.85 -43.40 8.56
CA TRP A 633 -1.13 -43.08 9.79
C TRP A 633 -1.92 -42.06 10.63
N TRP A 634 -2.03 -42.32 11.92
CA TRP A 634 -2.93 -41.59 12.80
C TRP A 634 -2.15 -40.71 13.79
N GLY A 635 -1.03 -40.13 13.39
CA GLY A 635 -0.22 -39.27 14.26
C GLY A 635 0.63 -40.04 15.29
N ASP A 636 0.44 -41.36 15.39
CA ASP A 636 1.17 -42.26 16.28
C ASP A 636 1.27 -43.66 15.66
N ASN A 637 2.41 -44.33 15.88
CA ASN A 637 2.70 -45.65 15.32
C ASN A 637 1.87 -46.78 15.95
N SER A 638 1.20 -46.52 17.08
CA SER A 638 0.24 -47.43 17.72
C SER A 638 -1.15 -47.41 17.07
N GLY A 639 -1.37 -46.55 16.07
CA GLY A 639 -2.64 -46.43 15.36
C GLY A 639 -3.66 -45.54 16.08
N PRO A 640 -4.92 -45.51 15.60
CA PRO A 640 -5.90 -44.55 16.07
C PRO A 640 -6.39 -44.86 17.49
N THR A 641 -6.80 -43.82 18.21
CA THR A 641 -7.51 -43.96 19.48
C THR A 641 -8.93 -44.47 19.20
N HIS A 642 -9.21 -45.75 19.52
CA HIS A 642 -10.51 -46.37 19.32
C HIS A 642 -10.73 -47.56 20.28
N SER A 643 -11.98 -47.88 20.62
CA SER A 643 -12.32 -49.01 21.50
C SER A 643 -11.84 -50.37 20.95
N GLY A 644 -11.79 -50.51 19.63
CA GLY A 644 -11.24 -51.66 18.91
C GLY A 644 -9.72 -51.66 18.77
N ASN A 645 -9.01 -50.62 19.22
CA ASN A 645 -7.54 -50.55 19.28
C ASN A 645 -7.09 -50.07 20.68
N PRO A 646 -7.18 -50.92 21.74
CA PRO A 646 -6.96 -50.49 23.12
C PRO A 646 -5.56 -49.94 23.45
N GLY A 647 -4.57 -50.15 22.57
CA GLY A 647 -3.21 -49.62 22.71
C GLY A 647 -2.91 -48.41 21.81
N GLY A 648 -3.86 -47.96 20.99
CA GLY A 648 -3.68 -46.82 20.10
C GLY A 648 -3.77 -45.49 20.82
N THR A 649 -2.76 -44.65 20.65
CA THR A 649 -2.66 -43.29 21.21
C THR A 649 -2.72 -42.19 20.15
N GLY A 650 -2.90 -42.56 18.88
CA GLY A 650 -3.03 -41.62 17.77
C GLY A 650 -4.39 -40.92 17.72
N GLU A 651 -4.67 -40.29 16.58
CA GLU A 651 -5.89 -39.54 16.32
C GLU A 651 -7.16 -40.39 16.47
N THR A 652 -8.24 -39.75 16.90
CA THR A 652 -9.50 -40.45 17.23
C THR A 652 -10.32 -40.78 15.99
N VAL A 653 -10.96 -41.96 15.97
CA VAL A 653 -11.96 -42.35 14.95
C VAL A 653 -13.28 -42.80 15.61
N THR A 654 -14.38 -42.71 14.88
CA THR A 654 -15.68 -43.25 15.32
C THR A 654 -15.81 -44.75 15.02
N ASP A 655 -16.85 -45.41 15.56
CA ASP A 655 -17.25 -46.75 15.09
C ASP A 655 -17.55 -46.74 13.58
N ALA A 656 -17.51 -47.94 12.96
CA ALA A 656 -17.70 -48.13 11.52
C ALA A 656 -16.70 -47.36 10.64
N VAL A 657 -15.45 -47.27 11.10
CA VAL A 657 -14.27 -46.88 10.33
C VAL A 657 -13.31 -48.07 10.35
N ASP A 658 -12.98 -48.61 9.18
CA ASP A 658 -12.01 -49.70 9.04
C ASP A 658 -10.61 -49.11 8.88
N TYR A 659 -9.84 -49.14 9.95
CA TYR A 659 -8.48 -48.58 10.00
C TYR A 659 -7.41 -49.67 9.98
N ASN A 660 -7.74 -50.94 9.70
CA ASN A 660 -6.79 -52.06 9.77
C ASN A 660 -6.49 -52.65 8.39
N PRO A 661 -5.22 -52.71 7.95
CA PRO A 661 -4.02 -52.27 8.67
C PRO A 661 -3.96 -50.75 8.80
N TYR A 662 -3.36 -50.23 9.89
CA TYR A 662 -2.97 -48.82 9.99
C TYR A 662 -1.49 -48.67 9.69
N GLY A 663 -1.12 -47.51 9.15
CA GLY A 663 0.26 -47.12 8.89
C GLY A 663 1.06 -47.03 10.19
N THR A 664 2.32 -47.48 10.14
CA THR A 664 3.27 -47.45 11.28
C THR A 664 4.30 -46.33 11.18
N SER A 665 4.14 -45.46 10.19
CA SER A 665 4.93 -44.24 9.97
C SER A 665 4.12 -43.28 9.11
N GLY A 666 4.16 -41.98 9.41
CA GLY A 666 3.53 -40.94 8.59
C GLY A 666 4.31 -40.62 7.32
N ALA A 667 3.61 -40.20 6.26
CA ALA A 667 4.17 -39.64 5.02
C ALA A 667 4.42 -38.12 5.08
N ILE A 668 4.12 -37.46 6.21
CA ILE A 668 4.58 -36.12 6.59
C ILE A 668 5.45 -36.23 7.84
N ASN A 669 6.72 -36.57 7.63
CA ASN A 669 7.77 -36.09 8.51
C ASN A 669 8.40 -34.86 7.83
N PRO A 670 8.56 -33.71 8.51
CA PRO A 670 9.51 -32.71 8.04
C PRO A 670 10.86 -33.41 7.77
N ILE A 671 11.51 -33.05 6.67
CA ILE A 671 12.72 -33.73 6.24
C ILE A 671 13.77 -33.48 7.31
N LEU A 672 14.40 -34.53 7.83
CA LEU A 672 15.52 -34.39 8.76
C LEU A 672 16.57 -33.46 8.12
N GLY A 673 16.99 -32.40 8.83
CA GLY A 673 17.89 -31.35 8.32
C GLY A 673 17.21 -30.16 7.63
N ASP A 674 15.91 -30.20 7.37
CA ASP A 674 15.13 -29.07 6.81
C ASP A 674 14.53 -28.23 7.94
N VAL A 675 15.37 -27.44 8.59
CA VAL A 675 15.01 -26.62 9.76
C VAL A 675 14.15 -25.41 9.37
N SER A 676 14.24 -24.95 8.12
CA SER A 676 13.34 -23.94 7.56
C SER A 676 11.97 -24.51 7.18
N LEU A 677 11.83 -25.84 7.20
CA LEU A 677 10.64 -26.61 6.86
C LEU A 677 10.11 -26.31 5.44
N ASN A 678 10.98 -25.86 4.54
CA ASN A 678 10.63 -25.52 3.17
C ASN A 678 10.75 -26.71 2.20
N SER A 679 10.89 -27.91 2.78
CA SER A 679 10.99 -29.20 2.11
C SER A 679 12.23 -29.35 1.23
N LEU A 680 13.29 -28.56 1.50
CA LEU A 680 14.62 -28.65 0.93
C LEU A 680 15.66 -28.54 2.05
N VAL A 681 16.64 -29.44 2.07
CA VAL A 681 17.81 -29.30 2.93
C VAL A 681 18.85 -28.44 2.21
N GLN A 682 19.20 -27.30 2.79
CA GLN A 682 20.08 -26.28 2.20
C GLN A 682 20.94 -25.60 3.27
N ALA A 683 21.96 -24.84 2.84
CA ALA A 683 22.86 -24.14 3.76
C ALA A 683 22.13 -23.12 4.67
N TYR A 684 20.95 -22.65 4.24
CA TYR A 684 20.10 -21.80 5.08
C TYR A 684 19.61 -22.53 6.35
N ASP A 685 19.30 -23.83 6.28
CA ASP A 685 18.87 -24.60 7.45
C ASP A 685 20.00 -24.71 8.48
N ALA A 686 21.25 -24.89 8.02
CA ALA A 686 22.43 -24.87 8.89
C ALA A 686 22.59 -23.51 9.59
N SER A 687 22.26 -22.40 8.91
CA SER A 687 22.32 -21.06 9.52
C SER A 687 21.27 -20.85 10.61
N LEU A 688 20.08 -21.47 10.48
CA LEU A 688 19.04 -21.43 11.51
C LEU A 688 19.46 -22.23 12.76
N ILE A 689 20.13 -23.36 12.56
CA ILE A 689 20.73 -24.15 13.65
C ILE A 689 21.77 -23.29 14.39
N LEU A 690 22.72 -22.68 13.68
CA LEU A 690 23.74 -21.81 14.31
C LEU A 690 23.14 -20.61 15.05
N GLN A 691 22.07 -20.00 14.54
CA GLN A 691 21.32 -18.94 15.23
C GLN A 691 20.62 -19.43 16.49
N HIS A 692 20.09 -20.65 16.47
CA HIS A 692 19.48 -21.25 17.64
C HIS A 692 20.51 -21.57 18.72
N VAL A 693 21.65 -22.13 18.33
CA VAL A 693 22.73 -22.54 19.24
C VAL A 693 23.30 -21.37 20.03
N VAL A 694 23.49 -20.21 19.38
CA VAL A 694 23.96 -19.00 20.09
C VAL A 694 22.84 -18.25 20.83
N GLY A 695 21.59 -18.70 20.73
CA GLY A 695 20.44 -18.09 21.40
C GLY A 695 19.84 -16.87 20.70
N SER A 696 20.22 -16.58 19.44
CA SER A 696 19.66 -15.46 18.67
C SER A 696 18.21 -15.71 18.23
N ILE A 697 17.81 -16.98 18.06
CA ILE A 697 16.44 -17.38 17.73
C ILE A 697 15.99 -18.58 18.56
N THR A 698 14.67 -18.75 18.68
CA THR A 698 14.06 -19.96 19.26
C THR A 698 13.40 -20.77 18.15
N LEU A 699 13.84 -22.01 17.96
CA LEU A 699 13.18 -22.94 17.04
C LEU A 699 11.91 -23.50 17.67
N ASN A 700 10.85 -23.70 16.88
CA ASN A 700 9.63 -24.36 17.35
C ASN A 700 9.82 -25.89 17.50
N SER A 701 8.88 -26.59 18.13
CA SER A 701 8.98 -28.03 18.40
C SER A 701 9.18 -28.90 17.15
N THR A 702 8.66 -28.49 16.00
CA THR A 702 8.80 -29.22 14.73
C THR A 702 10.17 -28.97 14.11
N GLN A 703 10.67 -27.74 14.16
CA GLN A 703 12.03 -27.39 13.71
C GLN A 703 13.09 -28.06 14.58
N GLN A 704 12.89 -28.09 15.90
CA GLN A 704 13.78 -28.80 16.82
C GLN A 704 13.84 -30.31 16.52
N ALA A 705 12.71 -30.92 16.15
CA ALA A 705 12.64 -32.35 15.82
C ALA A 705 13.39 -32.74 14.54
N VAL A 706 13.67 -31.78 13.65
CA VAL A 706 14.46 -32.02 12.42
C VAL A 706 15.84 -31.38 12.43
N ALA A 707 16.14 -30.57 13.44
CA ALA A 707 17.43 -29.91 13.60
C ALA A 707 18.50 -30.85 14.20
N ASP A 708 18.13 -31.78 15.09
CA ASP A 708 19.03 -32.81 15.62
C ASP A 708 19.27 -33.89 14.55
N VAL A 709 20.28 -33.67 13.71
CA VAL A 709 20.66 -34.56 12.62
C VAL A 709 21.85 -35.45 12.98
N SER A 710 22.58 -35.13 14.06
CA SER A 710 23.66 -35.94 14.62
C SER A 710 23.13 -37.18 15.36
N GLY A 711 21.94 -37.08 15.97
CA GLY A 711 21.30 -38.14 16.74
C GLY A 711 21.80 -38.21 18.19
N VAL A 712 22.49 -37.17 18.65
CA VAL A 712 22.90 -36.98 20.04
C VAL A 712 21.99 -35.92 20.65
N ALA A 713 21.32 -36.26 21.75
CA ALA A 713 20.29 -35.41 22.35
C ALA A 713 20.76 -33.95 22.56
N GLY A 714 20.25 -33.04 21.72
CA GLY A 714 20.59 -31.62 21.70
C GLY A 714 20.45 -31.02 20.30
N ILE A 715 20.61 -29.70 20.17
CA ILE A 715 20.81 -29.04 18.87
C ILE A 715 22.13 -28.27 19.00
N THR A 716 23.12 -28.62 18.19
CA THR A 716 24.49 -28.14 18.32
C THR A 716 25.03 -27.61 17.00
N ALA A 717 26.21 -26.98 17.02
CA ALA A 717 26.84 -26.58 15.76
C ALA A 717 27.29 -27.79 14.90
N LEU A 718 27.37 -29.00 15.46
CA LEU A 718 27.65 -30.22 14.68
C LEU A 718 26.48 -30.55 13.75
N ASP A 719 25.24 -30.32 14.19
CA ASP A 719 24.05 -30.50 13.35
C ASP A 719 24.10 -29.59 12.11
N ALA A 720 24.51 -28.34 12.31
CA ALA A 720 24.72 -27.41 11.21
C ALA A 720 25.83 -27.88 10.24
N SER A 721 26.93 -28.44 10.76
CA SER A 721 28.00 -29.00 9.92
C SER A 721 27.48 -30.15 9.06
N TYR A 722 26.67 -31.05 9.62
CA TYR A 722 26.10 -32.15 8.85
C TYR A 722 25.13 -31.68 7.77
N VAL A 723 24.29 -30.68 8.05
CA VAL A 723 23.45 -30.07 7.02
C VAL A 723 24.31 -29.52 5.88
N LEU A 724 25.41 -28.83 6.18
CA LEU A 724 26.33 -28.32 5.15
C LEU A 724 26.99 -29.45 4.34
N GLN A 725 27.47 -30.51 5.00
CA GLN A 725 28.06 -31.69 4.34
C GLN A 725 27.06 -32.42 3.43
N TYR A 726 25.79 -32.52 3.85
CA TYR A 726 24.71 -33.11 3.07
C TYR A 726 24.43 -32.28 1.81
N VAL A 727 24.37 -30.95 1.95
CA VAL A 727 24.10 -30.01 0.86
C VAL A 727 25.15 -30.08 -0.24
N VAL A 728 26.42 -30.27 0.11
CA VAL A 728 27.51 -30.43 -0.88
C VAL A 728 27.71 -31.87 -1.35
N GLY A 729 26.94 -32.82 -0.82
CA GLY A 729 26.98 -34.23 -1.21
C GLY A 729 28.17 -35.03 -0.66
N LEU A 730 28.84 -34.56 0.40
CA LEU A 730 29.89 -35.33 1.09
C LEU A 730 29.29 -36.50 1.89
N ILE A 731 28.09 -36.30 2.43
CA ILE A 731 27.27 -37.36 3.02
C ILE A 731 25.97 -37.52 2.25
N ASN A 732 25.48 -38.76 2.11
CA ASN A 732 24.22 -39.06 1.42
C ASN A 732 23.03 -39.21 2.39
N TYR A 733 23.31 -39.36 3.68
CA TYR A 733 22.33 -39.58 4.74
C TYR A 733 22.85 -38.96 6.04
N PHE A 734 21.94 -38.44 6.88
CA PHE A 734 22.27 -37.95 8.21
C PHE A 734 22.55 -39.09 9.19
N PRO A 735 23.48 -38.92 10.15
CA PRO A 735 23.75 -39.91 11.20
C PRO A 735 22.51 -40.34 12.00
N ALA A 736 21.65 -39.39 12.36
CA ALA A 736 20.39 -39.68 13.05
C ALA A 736 19.45 -40.57 12.23
N ALA A 737 19.47 -40.48 10.89
CA ALA A 737 18.68 -41.34 10.00
C ALA A 737 19.19 -42.79 9.95
N LEU A 738 20.46 -43.03 10.32
CA LEU A 738 21.10 -44.34 10.27
C LEU A 738 21.15 -45.04 11.64
N LEU A 739 20.64 -44.40 12.71
CA LEU A 739 20.78 -44.86 14.10
C LEU A 739 22.23 -45.15 14.50
N ASN A 740 23.18 -44.46 13.86
CA ASN A 740 24.61 -44.69 14.06
C ASN A 740 25.28 -43.34 14.27
N PRO A 741 25.61 -42.94 15.51
CA PRO A 741 26.36 -41.72 15.74
C PRO A 741 27.80 -41.94 15.23
N MET A 742 28.36 -40.97 14.48
CA MET A 742 29.76 -40.50 14.62
C MET A 742 30.24 -39.62 13.45
N PRO A 743 31.09 -38.62 13.76
CA PRO A 743 32.54 -38.67 13.65
C PRO A 743 33.13 -39.04 15.03
N ALA A 744 34.42 -39.39 15.11
CA ALA A 744 35.03 -39.70 16.41
C ALA A 744 34.93 -38.48 17.36
N PRO A 745 34.58 -38.65 18.64
CA PRO A 745 34.63 -37.57 19.61
C PRO A 745 36.03 -37.00 19.66
N VAL A 746 36.14 -35.68 19.66
CA VAL A 746 37.42 -34.98 19.84
C VAL A 746 37.71 -34.92 21.34
N SER A 747 38.88 -35.39 21.78
CA SER A 747 39.20 -35.43 23.21
C SER A 747 40.26 -34.42 23.65
N ASP A 748 41.07 -33.91 22.73
CA ASP A 748 42.31 -33.22 23.11
C ASP A 748 42.38 -31.75 22.66
N VAL A 749 41.35 -31.24 21.99
CA VAL A 749 41.30 -29.85 21.51
C VAL A 749 41.30 -28.90 22.70
N GLU A 750 42.22 -27.93 22.69
CA GLU A 750 42.37 -26.93 23.74
C GLU A 750 41.94 -25.56 23.22
N LEU A 751 41.10 -24.85 23.97
CA LEU A 751 40.73 -23.45 23.70
C LEU A 751 41.59 -22.52 24.57
N ILE A 752 42.26 -21.55 23.97
CA ILE A 752 43.09 -20.58 24.69
C ILE A 752 42.57 -19.18 24.40
N VAL A 753 42.09 -18.51 25.44
CA VAL A 753 41.75 -17.08 25.40
C VAL A 753 43.05 -16.28 25.58
N GLY A 754 43.33 -15.37 24.64
CA GLY A 754 44.56 -14.59 24.63
C GLY A 754 44.71 -13.62 25.83
N ASN A 755 45.90 -13.02 25.94
CA ASN A 755 46.16 -11.93 26.87
C ASN A 755 46.46 -10.66 26.07
N VAL A 756 45.92 -9.53 26.51
CA VAL A 756 46.10 -8.24 25.82
C VAL A 756 46.34 -7.12 26.84
N ASP A 757 47.38 -6.33 26.59
CA ASP A 757 47.65 -5.06 27.29
C ASP A 757 47.09 -3.91 26.44
N VAL A 758 46.22 -3.07 27.02
CA VAL A 758 45.53 -1.97 26.32
C VAL A 758 45.62 -0.66 27.07
N ASP A 759 45.63 0.45 26.33
CA ASP A 759 45.55 1.80 26.91
C ASP A 759 44.09 2.27 27.02
N MET A 760 43.85 3.38 27.73
CA MET A 760 42.50 3.88 28.05
C MET A 760 41.70 4.23 26.78
N GLU A 761 40.42 3.87 26.75
CA GLU A 761 39.43 4.15 25.68
C GLU A 761 39.72 3.56 24.29
N ASP A 762 40.65 2.61 24.18
CA ASP A 762 40.91 1.93 22.91
C ASP A 762 39.96 0.74 22.66
N GLU A 763 39.56 0.59 21.39
CA GLU A 763 39.05 -0.68 20.85
C GLU A 763 40.23 -1.64 20.64
N PHE A 764 40.07 -2.89 21.04
CA PHE A 764 41.11 -3.91 20.93
C PHE A 764 40.54 -5.26 20.55
N THR A 765 41.40 -6.13 20.02
CA THR A 765 41.05 -7.50 19.66
C THR A 765 41.65 -8.47 20.66
N LEU A 766 40.82 -9.37 21.17
CA LEU A 766 41.22 -10.48 22.03
C LEU A 766 41.23 -11.76 21.18
N PRO A 767 42.39 -12.35 20.89
CA PRO A 767 42.46 -13.54 20.05
C PRO A 767 42.01 -14.79 20.82
N ILE A 768 41.22 -15.64 20.15
CA ILE A 768 40.79 -16.94 20.61
C ILE A 768 41.54 -17.99 19.78
N ASN A 769 42.42 -18.74 20.43
CA ASN A 769 43.27 -19.76 19.80
C ASN A 769 42.73 -21.15 20.07
N ILE A 770 42.91 -22.07 19.11
CA ILE A 770 42.66 -23.50 19.29
C ILE A 770 43.92 -24.32 19.02
N ASN A 771 44.22 -25.27 19.92
CA ASN A 771 45.37 -26.18 19.84
C ASN A 771 44.93 -27.65 19.81
N ASN A 772 45.85 -28.54 19.44
CA ASN A 772 45.64 -30.00 19.36
C ASN A 772 44.42 -30.39 18.50
N VAL A 773 44.22 -29.68 17.39
CA VAL A 773 43.06 -29.83 16.50
C VAL A 773 43.28 -30.99 15.51
N SER A 774 42.33 -31.93 15.47
CA SER A 774 42.20 -32.95 14.42
C SER A 774 40.75 -33.39 14.33
N ASP A 775 40.25 -33.66 13.12
CA ASP A 775 38.86 -34.07 12.83
C ASP A 775 37.79 -33.12 13.41
N LEU A 776 38.07 -31.83 13.58
CA LEU A 776 37.14 -30.88 14.21
C LEU A 776 36.22 -30.21 13.18
N TYR A 777 34.94 -30.54 13.18
CA TYR A 777 33.92 -30.05 12.24
C TYR A 777 33.07 -28.91 12.81
N SER A 778 32.93 -28.85 14.13
CA SER A 778 32.16 -27.79 14.79
C SER A 778 32.72 -27.43 16.16
N MET A 779 32.43 -26.21 16.59
CA MET A 779 32.78 -25.71 17.92
C MET A 779 31.71 -24.79 18.45
N ASP A 780 31.41 -24.92 19.75
CA ASP A 780 30.53 -24.02 20.50
C ASP A 780 31.29 -23.50 21.71
N MET A 781 31.22 -22.20 21.99
CA MET A 781 31.90 -21.60 23.14
C MET A 781 31.15 -20.42 23.74
N VAL A 782 31.30 -20.26 25.06
CA VAL A 782 30.80 -19.10 25.81
C VAL A 782 31.98 -18.44 26.52
N ILE A 783 32.30 -17.22 26.11
CA ILE A 783 33.34 -16.39 26.71
C ILE A 783 32.68 -15.38 27.64
N SER A 784 33.15 -15.28 28.88
CA SER A 784 32.62 -14.38 29.90
C SER A 784 33.68 -13.35 30.29
N TYR A 785 33.28 -12.10 30.36
CA TYR A 785 34.07 -10.94 30.76
C TYR A 785 33.32 -10.12 31.80
N ASP A 786 34.01 -9.13 32.39
CA ASP A 786 33.37 -8.17 33.30
C ASP A 786 32.79 -6.99 32.52
N PRO A 787 31.45 -6.90 32.40
CA PRO A 787 30.80 -5.85 31.60
C PRO A 787 30.89 -4.46 32.26
N GLU A 788 31.30 -4.37 33.53
CA GLU A 788 31.60 -3.07 34.15
C GLU A 788 32.93 -2.50 33.65
N ILE A 789 33.85 -3.34 33.15
CA ILE A 789 35.21 -2.96 32.77
C ILE A 789 35.37 -2.84 31.25
N ILE A 790 34.87 -3.80 30.48
CA ILE A 790 34.97 -3.85 29.01
C ILE A 790 33.64 -4.24 28.38
N GLU A 791 33.35 -3.74 27.18
CA GLU A 791 32.17 -4.08 26.38
C GLU A 791 32.60 -4.81 25.10
N ALA A 792 31.90 -5.89 24.73
CA ALA A 792 32.12 -6.58 23.46
C ALA A 792 31.31 -5.89 22.34
N ILE A 793 31.92 -5.66 21.19
CA ILE A 793 31.32 -4.94 20.06
C ILE A 793 31.33 -5.72 18.75
N GLY A 794 32.04 -6.85 18.68
CA GLY A 794 32.02 -7.72 17.50
C GLY A 794 32.84 -9.00 17.68
N VAL A 795 32.68 -9.91 16.72
CA VAL A 795 33.49 -11.13 16.58
C VAL A 795 33.91 -11.27 15.12
N GLU A 796 35.20 -11.44 14.89
CA GLU A 796 35.78 -11.71 13.57
C GLU A 796 36.10 -13.21 13.45
N ASN A 797 35.61 -13.85 12.38
CA ASN A 797 35.95 -15.24 12.06
C ASN A 797 37.30 -15.31 11.35
N LEU A 798 38.21 -16.13 11.87
CA LEU A 798 39.54 -16.35 11.27
C LEU A 798 39.66 -17.72 10.60
N ILE A 799 38.63 -18.57 10.68
CA ILE A 799 38.59 -19.90 10.09
C ILE A 799 37.96 -19.83 8.70
N GLU A 800 38.79 -19.99 7.67
CA GLU A 800 38.33 -20.08 6.29
C GLU A 800 37.53 -21.39 6.08
N GLY A 801 36.32 -21.29 5.51
CA GLY A 801 35.49 -22.44 5.19
C GLY A 801 34.55 -22.92 6.31
N MET A 802 34.59 -22.32 7.49
CA MET A 802 33.57 -22.51 8.54
C MET A 802 32.58 -21.35 8.56
N ASN A 803 31.29 -21.68 8.66
CA ASN A 803 30.25 -20.71 8.97
C ASN A 803 30.29 -20.39 10.45
N VAL A 804 30.16 -19.11 10.80
CA VAL A 804 30.12 -18.64 12.19
C VAL A 804 28.79 -17.95 12.47
N ASN A 805 28.30 -18.07 13.70
CA ASN A 805 27.35 -17.12 14.25
C ASN A 805 27.72 -16.79 15.69
N PHE A 806 27.27 -15.64 16.19
CA PHE A 806 27.57 -15.21 17.56
C PHE A 806 26.45 -14.35 18.15
N LEU A 807 26.37 -14.34 19.48
CA LEU A 807 25.52 -13.46 20.26
C LEU A 807 26.37 -12.77 21.34
N ILE A 808 26.29 -11.44 21.39
CA ILE A 808 26.92 -10.61 22.42
C ILE A 808 25.83 -10.15 23.39
N ASP A 809 26.02 -10.45 24.67
CA ASP A 809 25.19 -9.96 25.76
C ASP A 809 26.06 -9.17 26.74
N ASN A 810 26.12 -7.85 26.51
CA ASN A 810 26.82 -6.91 27.37
C ASN A 810 26.11 -6.69 28.73
N GLU A 811 24.85 -7.12 28.91
CA GLU A 811 24.18 -7.03 30.22
C GLU A 811 24.70 -8.11 31.17
N THR A 812 24.93 -9.32 30.65
CA THR A 812 25.46 -10.46 31.42
C THR A 812 26.97 -10.64 31.31
N GLY A 813 27.62 -9.91 30.39
CA GLY A 813 29.06 -10.00 30.15
C GLY A 813 29.46 -11.30 29.45
N THR A 814 28.68 -11.73 28.45
CA THR A 814 28.93 -12.99 27.73
C THR A 814 28.94 -12.82 26.21
N VAL A 815 29.83 -13.58 25.55
CA VAL A 815 29.84 -13.77 24.09
C VAL A 815 29.70 -15.26 23.81
N THR A 816 28.63 -15.64 23.12
CA THR A 816 28.41 -17.02 22.66
C THR A 816 28.75 -17.11 21.19
N ILE A 817 29.57 -18.08 20.80
CA ILE A 817 30.06 -18.25 19.41
C ILE A 817 29.89 -19.71 19.00
N ALA A 818 29.37 -19.94 17.79
CA ALA A 818 29.17 -21.26 17.21
C ALA A 818 29.79 -21.33 15.80
N PHE A 819 30.50 -22.41 15.50
CA PHE A 819 31.18 -22.67 14.22
C PHE A 819 30.74 -24.01 13.62
N ALA A 820 30.49 -24.03 12.31
CA ALA A 820 30.22 -25.25 11.55
C ALA A 820 30.93 -25.26 10.19
N GLY A 821 31.74 -26.29 9.96
CA GLY A 821 32.48 -26.51 8.71
C GLY A 821 31.89 -27.60 7.81
N ILE A 822 32.21 -27.53 6.52
CA ILE A 822 31.98 -28.63 5.57
C ILE A 822 33.11 -29.68 5.71
N GLU A 823 34.34 -29.22 5.93
CA GLU A 823 35.54 -30.05 6.12
C GLU A 823 36.02 -29.93 7.58
N SER A 824 36.76 -30.92 8.06
CA SER A 824 37.39 -30.89 9.38
C SER A 824 38.62 -29.98 9.41
N LEU A 825 38.85 -29.36 10.57
CA LEU A 825 40.13 -28.73 10.89
C LEU A 825 41.12 -29.78 11.40
N GLU A 826 42.37 -29.65 10.95
CA GLU A 826 43.45 -30.63 11.20
C GLU A 826 44.71 -30.02 11.84
N TYR A 827 44.67 -28.75 12.22
CA TYR A 827 45.83 -28.05 12.78
C TYR A 827 45.42 -26.89 13.68
N ALA A 828 46.33 -26.53 14.59
CA ALA A 828 46.16 -25.40 15.50
C ALA A 828 46.14 -24.06 14.76
N MET A 829 45.29 -23.14 15.19
CA MET A 829 45.14 -21.80 14.59
C MET A 829 44.41 -20.82 15.51
N ASP A 830 44.39 -19.55 15.11
CA ASP A 830 43.45 -18.57 15.66
C ASP A 830 42.05 -18.84 15.11
N ALA A 831 41.08 -19.06 16.00
CA ALA A 831 39.69 -19.35 15.63
C ALA A 831 38.87 -18.07 15.39
N ALA A 832 39.05 -17.07 16.26
CA ALA A 832 38.35 -15.79 16.15
C ALA A 832 39.08 -14.67 16.90
N ASN A 833 38.77 -13.42 16.54
CA ASN A 833 39.05 -12.26 17.37
C ASN A 833 37.75 -11.73 17.96
N ILE A 834 37.68 -11.57 19.28
CA ILE A 834 36.59 -10.83 19.92
C ILE A 834 37.03 -9.37 20.02
N ILE A 835 36.22 -8.47 19.47
CA ILE A 835 36.48 -7.04 19.48
C ILE A 835 35.84 -6.47 20.74
N PHE A 836 36.66 -5.90 21.60
CA PHE A 836 36.26 -5.26 22.84
C PHE A 836 36.58 -3.77 22.81
N LYS A 837 35.92 -3.02 23.67
CA LYS A 837 36.23 -1.64 24.00
C LYS A 837 36.29 -1.48 25.51
N VAL A 838 37.24 -0.68 26.01
CA VAL A 838 37.33 -0.34 27.43
C VAL A 838 36.24 0.66 27.79
N ASN A 839 35.49 0.41 28.88
CA ASN A 839 34.46 1.33 29.35
C ASN A 839 35.07 2.64 29.86
N GLU A 840 34.31 3.73 29.74
CA GLU A 840 34.75 5.08 30.14
C GLU A 840 35.16 5.13 31.62
N GLY A 841 36.31 5.75 31.91
CA GLY A 841 36.81 5.96 33.28
C GLY A 841 37.55 4.78 33.92
N ILE A 842 37.72 3.65 33.22
CA ILE A 842 38.46 2.48 33.72
C ILE A 842 39.96 2.64 33.47
N THR A 843 40.80 2.54 34.52
CA THR A 843 42.26 2.60 34.41
C THR A 843 42.96 1.70 35.43
N GLY A 844 44.18 1.23 35.11
CA GLY A 844 45.08 0.59 36.07
C GLY A 844 44.54 -0.69 36.71
N THR A 845 43.81 -1.49 35.94
CA THR A 845 43.18 -2.73 36.41
C THR A 845 43.46 -3.90 35.46
N THR A 846 43.24 -5.12 35.93
CA THR A 846 43.30 -6.32 35.08
C THR A 846 42.05 -7.12 35.33
N THR A 847 41.34 -7.45 34.26
CA THR A 847 40.11 -8.24 34.31
C THR A 847 40.31 -9.59 33.62
N PRO A 848 39.87 -10.70 34.21
CA PRO A 848 39.91 -11.99 33.55
C PRO A 848 38.86 -12.08 32.44
N VAL A 849 39.21 -12.74 31.33
CA VAL A 849 38.26 -13.16 30.30
C VAL A 849 38.29 -14.68 30.25
N THR A 850 37.17 -15.29 30.63
CA THR A 850 37.12 -16.72 30.95
C THR A 850 36.25 -17.49 29.97
N ALA A 851 36.70 -18.68 29.55
CA ALA A 851 35.87 -19.57 28.76
C ALA A 851 34.99 -20.40 29.71
N LYS A 852 33.68 -20.12 29.75
CA LYS A 852 32.73 -20.82 30.63
C LYS A 852 32.25 -22.14 30.06
N TYR A 853 32.25 -22.25 28.74
CA TYR A 853 31.80 -23.41 28.01
C TYR A 853 32.62 -23.56 26.75
N PHE A 854 33.05 -24.78 26.44
CA PHE A 854 33.67 -25.13 25.18
C PHE A 854 33.27 -26.56 24.79
N MET A 855 32.76 -26.72 23.59
CA MET A 855 32.36 -28.00 23.03
C MET A 855 32.91 -28.12 21.60
N GLY A 856 33.49 -29.27 21.28
CA GLY A 856 33.95 -29.60 19.92
C GLY A 856 33.31 -30.90 19.46
N ASN A 857 32.71 -30.93 18.27
CA ASN A 857 31.95 -32.08 17.76
C ASN A 857 31.05 -32.75 18.83
N GLU A 858 30.26 -31.97 19.56
CA GLU A 858 29.37 -32.46 20.64
C GLU A 858 30.07 -33.07 21.87
N THR A 859 31.39 -32.95 21.97
CA THR A 859 32.16 -33.35 23.14
C THR A 859 32.41 -32.13 24.02
N ASP A 860 31.96 -32.18 25.28
CA ASP A 860 32.24 -31.14 26.27
C ASP A 860 33.74 -31.14 26.63
N LEU A 861 34.40 -30.05 26.25
CA LEU A 861 35.81 -29.78 26.42
C LEU A 861 36.04 -28.58 27.34
N SER A 862 35.04 -28.19 28.13
CA SER A 862 35.15 -27.06 29.08
C SER A 862 36.22 -27.28 30.16
N TRP A 863 36.72 -28.51 30.31
CA TRP A 863 37.85 -28.84 31.17
C TRP A 863 39.22 -28.53 30.54
N ASN A 864 39.28 -28.30 29.23
CA ASN A 864 40.50 -28.06 28.45
C ASN A 864 40.54 -26.64 27.87
N VAL A 865 40.30 -25.65 28.74
CA VAL A 865 40.31 -24.24 28.38
C VAL A 865 41.34 -23.49 29.20
N THR A 866 42.03 -22.55 28.56
CA THR A 866 42.94 -21.60 29.22
C THR A 866 42.32 -20.21 29.16
N ASP A 867 42.05 -19.65 30.34
CA ASP A 867 41.52 -18.30 30.50
C ASP A 867 42.56 -17.23 30.15
N GLY A 868 42.07 -16.09 29.68
CA GLY A 868 42.86 -14.92 29.31
C GLY A 868 42.69 -13.78 30.31
N THR A 869 43.46 -12.73 30.09
CA THR A 869 43.39 -11.49 30.86
C THR A 869 43.48 -10.29 29.94
N VAL A 870 42.70 -9.25 30.27
CA VAL A 870 42.83 -7.92 29.70
C VAL A 870 43.41 -7.02 30.77
N THR A 871 44.61 -6.50 30.54
CA THR A 871 45.27 -5.54 31.43
C THR A 871 45.10 -4.14 30.85
N ILE A 872 44.32 -3.31 31.54
CA ILE A 872 44.13 -1.89 31.21
C ILE A 872 45.23 -1.11 31.91
N ASN A 873 46.15 -0.56 31.13
CA ASN A 873 47.29 0.19 31.65
C ASN A 873 46.82 1.44 32.41
N GLY A 874 47.38 1.62 33.61
CA GLY A 874 47.23 2.87 34.37
C GLY A 874 48.26 3.90 33.93
N PHE A 875 47.85 5.17 33.81
CA PHE A 875 48.79 6.28 33.73
C PHE A 875 49.08 6.83 35.13
N ALA A 876 50.34 7.20 35.39
CA ALA A 876 50.70 7.99 36.57
C ALA A 876 51.16 9.38 36.16
N THR A 877 50.88 10.39 36.99
CA THR A 877 51.40 11.75 36.83
C THR A 877 52.94 11.75 36.97
N GLY A 878 53.69 12.24 35.98
CA GLY A 878 55.16 12.14 35.95
C GLY A 878 55.85 12.88 34.78
N PHE A 879 57.19 12.83 34.71
CA PHE A 879 58.01 13.51 33.67
C PHE A 879 58.51 12.54 32.58
N GLY A 880 58.37 12.90 31.29
CA GLY A 880 58.86 12.13 30.13
C GLY A 880 57.90 11.07 29.56
N ASP A 881 58.22 10.55 28.36
CA ASP A 881 57.37 9.64 27.57
C ASP A 881 57.32 8.18 28.07
N ASN A 882 58.03 7.83 29.16
CA ASN A 882 58.03 6.48 29.74
C ASN A 882 57.59 6.50 31.22
N ARG A 883 56.47 5.82 31.48
CA ARG A 883 55.71 5.64 32.75
C ARG A 883 56.56 5.02 33.90
N PRO A 884 56.01 4.88 35.12
CA PRO A 884 56.09 5.75 36.30
C PRO A 884 57.36 5.59 37.16
N GLU A 885 57.91 6.69 37.68
CA GLU A 885 58.66 6.66 38.95
C GLU A 885 58.00 7.65 39.92
N SER A 886 57.35 7.13 40.97
CA SER A 886 56.92 7.94 42.11
C SER A 886 58.14 8.27 42.98
N GLY A 887 58.92 9.27 42.56
CA GLY A 887 60.12 9.69 43.28
C GLY A 887 60.77 10.92 42.65
N GLN A 888 61.42 11.74 43.48
CA GLN A 888 62.16 12.94 43.03
C GLN A 888 63.11 12.60 41.87
N THR A 889 62.74 12.98 40.65
CA THR A 889 63.57 12.73 39.46
C THR A 889 64.51 13.91 39.23
N GLN A 890 65.80 13.63 39.10
CA GLN A 890 66.84 14.63 38.87
C GLN A 890 67.05 14.83 37.36
N LEU A 891 66.40 15.83 36.77
CA LEU A 891 66.64 16.21 35.36
C LEU A 891 68.02 16.86 35.22
N THR A 892 68.89 16.27 34.40
CA THR A 892 70.25 16.77 34.14
C THR A 892 70.35 17.36 32.74
N CYS A 893 70.66 18.66 32.63
CA CYS A 893 71.00 19.26 31.33
C CYS A 893 72.38 18.77 30.87
N TYR A 894 72.42 18.04 29.76
CA TYR A 894 73.68 17.56 29.17
C TYR A 894 73.89 18.10 27.74
N PRO A 895 75.15 18.37 27.34
CA PRO A 895 76.34 18.48 28.18
C PRO A 895 76.42 19.88 28.79
N ASN A 896 77.12 20.03 29.92
CA ASN A 896 77.88 21.26 30.01
C ASN A 896 79.05 21.13 28.99
N PRO A 897 79.15 21.98 27.94
CA PRO A 897 78.38 23.23 27.83
C PRO A 897 77.22 23.27 26.82
N PHE A 898 76.12 23.79 27.39
CA PHE A 898 75.10 24.69 26.84
C PHE A 898 74.04 24.12 25.91
N SER A 899 72.89 23.78 26.53
CA SER A 899 71.64 24.37 26.08
C SER A 899 71.18 25.40 27.13
N ASN A 900 70.91 26.62 26.68
CA ASN A 900 70.30 27.71 27.44
C ASN A 900 68.77 27.57 27.58
N GLN A 901 68.21 26.44 27.12
CA GLN A 901 66.81 26.06 27.28
C GLN A 901 66.72 24.61 27.79
N LEU A 902 65.90 24.42 28.82
CA LEU A 902 65.44 23.11 29.29
C LEU A 902 63.94 23.05 29.03
N ASN A 903 63.50 22.12 28.19
CA ASN A 903 62.08 21.82 28.02
C ASN A 903 61.73 20.65 28.95
N ILE A 904 60.68 20.83 29.75
CA ILE A 904 60.18 19.83 30.69
C ILE A 904 58.78 19.41 30.21
N ASN A 905 58.67 18.19 29.71
CA ASN A 905 57.38 17.59 29.36
C ASN A 905 56.93 16.71 30.53
N TYR A 906 55.67 16.84 30.94
CA TYR A 906 55.05 16.05 31.99
C TYR A 906 53.66 15.62 31.56
N ASN A 907 53.23 14.47 32.07
CA ASN A 907 51.91 13.91 31.82
C ASN A 907 51.11 13.87 33.12
N ILE A 908 49.79 13.99 33.01
CA ILE A 908 48.86 14.01 34.12
C ILE A 908 47.86 12.86 33.96
N ALA A 909 47.66 12.08 35.03
CA ALA A 909 46.65 11.02 35.04
C ALA A 909 45.26 11.62 35.32
N GLY A 910 44.60 12.10 34.27
CA GLY A 910 43.23 12.64 34.28
C GLY A 910 43.11 14.14 34.60
N ASP A 911 41.90 14.67 34.44
CA ASP A 911 41.61 16.11 34.57
C ASP A 911 41.85 16.63 36.00
N LYS A 912 42.31 17.89 36.10
CA LYS A 912 42.44 18.65 37.35
C LYS A 912 43.34 18.05 38.43
N GLN A 913 44.43 17.36 38.07
CA GLN A 913 45.39 16.95 39.10
C GLN A 913 46.24 18.14 39.55
N ASN A 914 46.56 18.19 40.85
CA ASN A 914 47.49 19.19 41.36
C ASN A 914 48.93 18.81 41.01
N VAL A 915 49.58 19.66 40.21
CA VAL A 915 50.98 19.47 39.80
C VAL A 915 51.82 20.63 40.30
N ALA A 916 52.98 20.33 40.90
CA ALA A 916 53.98 21.31 41.32
C ALA A 916 55.35 20.99 40.70
N ILE A 917 55.87 21.89 39.87
CA ILE A 917 57.19 21.78 39.22
C ILE A 917 58.08 22.88 39.76
N VAL A 918 59.13 22.48 40.49
CA VAL A 918 59.95 23.39 41.28
C VAL A 918 61.43 23.11 41.02
N VAL A 919 62.21 24.15 40.71
CA VAL A 919 63.64 24.08 40.39
C VAL A 919 64.45 24.62 41.57
N TYR A 920 65.40 23.83 42.05
CA TYR A 920 66.34 24.21 43.10
C TYR A 920 67.76 24.30 42.53
N ASP A 921 68.61 25.16 43.11
CA ASP A 921 70.03 25.20 42.79
C ASP A 921 70.79 24.05 43.47
N ILE A 922 72.09 23.95 43.17
CA ILE A 922 72.96 22.91 43.72
C ILE A 922 73.16 23.00 45.24
N TYR A 923 72.74 24.10 45.87
CA TYR A 923 72.77 24.30 47.32
C TYR A 923 71.40 24.04 47.97
N GLY A 924 70.41 23.60 47.18
CA GLY A 924 69.06 23.32 47.64
C GLY A 924 68.19 24.57 47.84
N GLN A 925 68.61 25.73 47.32
CA GLN A 925 67.79 26.94 47.36
C GLN A 925 66.79 26.95 46.20
N LEU A 926 65.55 27.36 46.46
CA LEU A 926 64.53 27.49 45.43
C LEU A 926 64.94 28.55 44.40
N VAL A 927 65.02 28.16 43.13
CA VAL A 927 65.40 29.03 42.00
C VAL A 927 64.17 29.47 41.20
N ALA A 928 63.24 28.55 40.93
CA ALA A 928 62.02 28.86 40.17
C ALA A 928 60.90 27.86 40.49
N GLU A 929 59.65 28.32 40.37
CA GLU A 929 58.45 27.50 40.38
C GLU A 929 57.79 27.64 39.01
N ILE A 930 57.69 26.55 38.27
CA ILE A 930 57.31 26.54 36.85
C ILE A 930 55.80 26.28 36.69
N ALA A 931 55.23 25.43 37.54
CA ALA A 931 53.79 25.15 37.59
C ALA A 931 53.41 24.82 39.03
N ASN A 932 52.23 25.29 39.48
CA ASN A 932 51.67 24.98 40.80
C ASN A 932 50.15 25.24 40.81
N GLY A 933 49.37 24.16 40.78
CA GLY A 933 47.91 24.24 40.80
C GLY A 933 47.27 23.03 40.12
N GLN A 934 45.96 23.09 39.91
CA GLN A 934 45.27 22.08 39.12
C GLN A 934 45.53 22.31 37.64
N HIS A 935 46.02 21.27 36.99
CA HIS A 935 46.30 21.25 35.56
C HIS A 935 45.47 20.14 34.92
N ASP A 936 44.97 20.43 33.73
CA ASP A 936 44.28 19.52 32.84
C ASP A 936 45.27 18.97 31.80
#